data_AF-A0A2N9NWR0-F1
#
_entry.id   AF-A0A2N9NWR0-F1
#
_cell.length_a   1.000
_cell.length_b   1.000
_cell.length_c   1.000
_cell.angle_alpha   90.00
_cell.angle_beta   90.00
_cell.angle_gamma   90.00
#
_symmetry.space_group_name_H-M   'P 1'
#
loop_
_entity.id
_entity.type
_entity.pdbx_description
1 polymer ?
#
loop_
_entity_poly.entity_id
_entity_poly.type
_entity_poly.pdbx_seq_one_letter_code
_entity_poly.pdbx_strand_id
1 'polypeptide(L)'
;MTFPTLRALGIYSSDAALLARRFALCDRVLKLLMPSMNDPPDRELAVFSTARRLPAGARAAYLNEACAGDAALRQRVEALLLAREEAGAFLHDPAPGAARPPVGAPPPGDEATRLIPGPPAEKAGDRIGRYKLLQQIGEGGCGVVYMAEQLEPVRRVVALKVIKLGMDTKQVIARFDAERQALALMDHPNIAKVLDAGATNTGRPFFVMELVRGIKITDYCDQNNLPTRERLDLFVQVCQAIQHAHQKGVIHRDIKPSNILVTLRDGVPVPKVIDFGIAKATNDQRLTDKTLFTAFEQFIGTPAYMSPEQAEMSELGIDTRSDIYSLGVLLYELLTGQTPFDAKDLLQAGLDAMRRIIREQEPIRPSTRLSTMLAGELARAASHRQAEPFKLIHLVRGDLDWIVMKALEKERARRYDTVNGLALDVRRHLEHEPVGARPPSNFYRAQKLIYRNKGSVAAGGVVVAALLAGGIVSTWQAVRARRAEHFARQQEQGARKNLYAADMNLAHQAIETGNFGRARSLLQAYRPAPGQEDLRGFEWRYLWAASRGDSVATLRGHANVVSSVAVSPDGKTVVSCSQDRTVRLWDVASRKPLGTLPLFKGMVHTVAFSPDGKLIAAGSGVEGMTLWSSESGKLLCSLSGDNARVTFSPTGSLLAFGTSKSFFDSDGQSVTLFNYATGKTVATFAEGGSRAAFSPDGRLLALAGRSDAVRLWDITVGREVGALRKASTVRTLAFAPGSRELVVSYWSGAVHVWDVARQKILTSLTAHAAPVRDITFSPDGQTMATASSDQTVRLWDAATWQSKAVLRGHGNEVWGVAFTPDGQTVVSSSKDETIMLSPARPSRSLDNIGGIGAPTRVSPDASLVAAVSTNGVVGLWDLRTGRRLEELSGEAWPLAFLNAGKTLATMSKRRTLTFRDLATKSIESQTILQQDGQIQWSVLSPDGQVLASSIGTSQESPMSADSQRIHLWDARTGQPRGVLEGHAGGPNALVFSPDSRTLVTVTWNRIHLWDAASLRQRVIISKHKMDVSTCAWSPDGRILATGSHDGTIILWDVSAGKDLATLTGHLEGIDNVAFSPDGRTLASCDSRILKLWSVATYRDMATIDYETTRGEVAFSQTHGQLVFSPDNRVLLLTEQGGRLDALRAPSFTEIESADNGR
;
A
#
# COMPACT_ATOMS: atom_id res chain seq x y z
N MET A 1 19.65 9.24 -15.77
CA MET A 1 20.01 8.16 -16.71
C MET A 1 20.41 8.79 -18.04
N THR A 2 21.50 8.35 -18.66
CA THR A 2 22.03 8.89 -19.92
C THR A 2 21.46 8.20 -21.17
N PHE A 3 21.64 8.86 -22.32
CA PHE A 3 21.06 8.61 -23.65
C PHE A 3 21.28 7.24 -24.34
N PRO A 4 22.20 6.32 -23.93
CA PRO A 4 22.36 5.05 -24.66
C PRO A 4 21.20 4.04 -24.48
N THR A 5 20.39 4.16 -23.42
CA THR A 5 19.37 3.14 -23.07
C THR A 5 18.09 3.23 -23.92
N LEU A 6 17.84 4.36 -24.60
CA LEU A 6 16.61 4.58 -25.37
C LEU A 6 16.67 4.01 -26.81
N ARG A 7 17.84 3.57 -27.27
CA ARG A 7 18.01 3.04 -28.64
C ARG A 7 17.69 1.55 -28.78
N ALA A 8 17.59 0.81 -27.66
CA ALA A 8 17.33 -0.64 -27.67
C ALA A 8 15.84 -1.01 -27.77
N LEU A 9 14.92 -0.03 -27.68
CA LEU A 9 13.47 -0.28 -27.62
C LEU A 9 12.69 0.07 -28.90
N GLY A 10 13.35 0.41 -30.01
CA GLY A 10 12.74 0.37 -31.34
C GLY A 10 11.55 1.33 -31.59
N ILE A 11 11.51 2.50 -30.96
CA ILE A 11 10.48 3.52 -31.22
C ILE A 11 11.12 4.74 -31.89
N TYR A 12 10.85 4.90 -33.18
CA TYR A 12 11.14 6.12 -33.94
C TYR A 12 9.82 6.83 -34.27
N SER A 13 9.61 8.04 -33.76
CA SER A 13 9.20 9.19 -34.59
C SER A 13 8.96 10.47 -33.78
N SER A 14 9.64 11.52 -34.22
CA SER A 14 9.27 12.95 -34.33
C SER A 14 8.80 13.80 -33.14
N ASP A 15 8.70 13.33 -31.90
CA ASP A 15 8.37 14.23 -30.76
C ASP A 15 9.35 14.22 -29.58
N ALA A 16 10.52 13.58 -29.74
CA ALA A 16 11.57 13.57 -28.71
C ALA A 16 12.38 14.88 -28.64
N ALA A 17 12.37 15.70 -29.69
CA ALA A 17 13.12 16.97 -29.74
C ALA A 17 12.40 18.13 -29.02
N LEU A 18 11.07 18.07 -28.88
CA LEU A 18 10.28 19.11 -28.22
C LEU A 18 10.24 18.91 -26.69
N LEU A 19 10.22 17.66 -26.22
CA LEU A 19 10.29 17.34 -24.79
C LEU A 19 11.70 17.54 -24.19
N ALA A 20 12.76 17.25 -24.94
CA ALA A 20 14.14 17.54 -24.52
C ALA A 20 14.43 19.05 -24.44
N ARG A 21 13.80 19.88 -25.29
CA ARG A 21 13.89 21.34 -25.20
C ARG A 21 13.05 21.94 -24.06
N ARG A 22 11.94 21.32 -23.65
CA ARG A 22 11.13 21.80 -22.51
C ARG A 22 11.75 21.46 -21.15
N PHE A 23 12.41 20.31 -21.00
CA PHE A 23 13.11 19.98 -19.75
C PHE A 23 14.43 20.76 -19.56
N ALA A 24 15.14 21.08 -20.65
CA ALA A 24 16.33 21.94 -20.59
C ALA A 24 16.01 23.42 -20.33
N LEU A 25 14.76 23.86 -20.61
CA LEU A 25 14.29 25.21 -20.29
C LEU A 25 13.81 25.30 -18.82
N CYS A 26 13.15 24.26 -18.30
CA CYS A 26 12.76 24.22 -16.88
C CYS A 26 13.96 24.13 -15.92
N ASP A 27 15.03 23.39 -16.25
CA ASP A 27 16.22 23.32 -15.40
C ASP A 27 17.11 24.58 -15.48
N ARG A 28 17.06 25.35 -16.59
CA ARG A 28 17.70 26.67 -16.69
C ARG A 28 16.93 27.76 -15.96
N VAL A 29 15.60 27.73 -15.99
CA VAL A 29 14.76 28.69 -15.27
C VAL A 29 14.82 28.45 -13.75
N LEU A 30 14.92 27.19 -13.30
CA LEU A 30 15.11 26.88 -11.87
C LEU A 30 16.52 27.19 -11.34
N LYS A 31 17.56 27.18 -12.18
CA LYS A 31 18.93 27.60 -11.82
C LYS A 31 19.20 29.11 -11.95
N LEU A 32 18.27 29.88 -12.52
CA LEU A 32 18.30 31.35 -12.60
C LEU A 32 17.50 32.04 -11.48
N LEU A 33 16.79 31.28 -10.63
CA LEU A 33 15.87 31.80 -9.61
C LEU A 33 16.25 31.47 -8.14
N MET A 34 17.46 30.98 -7.86
CA MET A 34 17.98 30.88 -6.49
C MET A 34 19.40 31.47 -6.39
N PRO A 35 19.60 32.57 -5.62
CA PRO A 35 20.92 33.14 -5.38
C PRO A 35 21.73 32.31 -4.37
N SER A 36 23.05 32.38 -4.49
CA SER A 36 23.98 31.94 -3.46
C SER A 36 23.65 32.61 -2.13
N MET A 37 23.48 31.80 -1.09
CA MET A 37 23.41 32.25 0.29
C MET A 37 24.75 32.85 0.71
N ASN A 38 24.92 34.17 0.52
CA ASN A 38 25.81 35.06 1.30
C ASN A 38 25.68 36.55 0.87
N ASP A 39 24.46 37.10 0.84
CA ASP A 39 24.07 38.49 1.20
C ASP A 39 22.60 38.77 0.75
N PRO A 40 21.80 39.60 1.45
CA PRO A 40 20.36 39.73 1.19
C PRO A 40 20.00 40.63 -0.02
N PRO A 41 18.92 40.31 -0.78
CA PRO A 41 18.47 41.01 -2.00
C PRO A 41 17.84 42.41 -1.78
N ASP A 42 17.68 42.86 -0.54
CA ASP A 42 17.07 44.16 -0.24
C ASP A 42 18.01 45.35 -0.55
N ARG A 43 19.32 45.11 -0.66
CA ARG A 43 20.32 46.19 -0.78
C ARG A 43 20.32 46.88 -2.15
N GLU A 44 20.20 46.14 -3.26
CA GLU A 44 20.22 46.72 -4.63
C GLU A 44 18.98 47.58 -4.91
N LEU A 45 17.81 47.09 -4.49
CA LEU A 45 16.53 47.80 -4.65
C LEU A 45 16.44 49.04 -3.72
N ALA A 46 16.99 48.97 -2.51
CA ALA A 46 17.06 50.09 -1.58
C ALA A 46 17.98 51.20 -2.07
N VAL A 47 19.16 50.84 -2.62
CA VAL A 47 20.11 51.81 -3.18
C VAL A 47 19.55 52.46 -4.45
N PHE A 48 18.94 51.70 -5.36
CA PHE A 48 18.30 52.24 -6.57
C PHE A 48 17.09 53.15 -6.26
N SER A 49 16.21 52.74 -5.35
CA SER A 49 15.01 53.52 -5.00
C SER A 49 15.32 54.86 -4.33
N THR A 50 16.43 54.92 -3.57
CA THR A 50 16.95 56.13 -2.92
C THR A 50 17.72 57.00 -3.91
N ALA A 51 18.61 56.41 -4.73
CA ALA A 51 19.36 57.13 -5.77
C ALA A 51 18.45 57.80 -6.82
N ARG A 52 17.30 57.20 -7.14
CA ARG A 52 16.27 57.76 -8.05
C ARG A 52 15.70 59.10 -7.57
N ARG A 53 15.65 59.34 -6.26
CA ARG A 53 15.04 60.55 -5.66
C ARG A 53 16.06 61.68 -5.47
N LEU A 54 17.35 61.41 -5.67
CA LEU A 54 18.43 62.38 -5.51
C LEU A 54 18.74 63.13 -6.83
N PRO A 55 19.05 64.43 -6.78
CA PRO A 55 19.54 65.20 -7.93
C PRO A 55 20.88 64.65 -8.46
N ALA A 56 21.16 64.82 -9.75
CA ALA A 56 22.32 64.21 -10.43
C ALA A 56 23.67 64.47 -9.73
N GLY A 57 23.87 65.67 -9.15
CA GLY A 57 25.10 66.02 -8.44
C GLY A 57 25.29 65.34 -7.07
N ALA A 58 24.21 64.99 -6.37
CA ALA A 58 24.28 64.29 -5.07
C ALA A 58 24.25 62.76 -5.21
N ARG A 59 23.82 62.27 -6.39
CA ARG A 59 23.63 60.85 -6.67
C ARG A 59 24.95 60.08 -6.73
N ALA A 60 26.00 60.66 -7.32
CA ALA A 60 27.30 60.00 -7.46
C ALA A 60 28.03 59.79 -6.12
N ALA A 61 27.93 60.77 -5.20
CA ALA A 61 28.50 60.67 -3.85
C ALA A 61 27.76 59.62 -3.00
N TYR A 62 26.43 59.62 -3.06
CA TYR A 62 25.60 58.62 -2.38
C TYR A 62 25.88 57.19 -2.89
N LEU A 63 26.05 57.01 -4.20
CA LEU A 63 26.38 55.69 -4.77
C LEU A 63 27.79 55.21 -4.36
N ASN A 64 28.77 56.12 -4.22
CA ASN A 64 30.10 55.79 -3.69
C ASN A 64 30.02 55.25 -2.25
N GLU A 65 29.21 55.92 -1.41
CA GLU A 65 29.07 55.60 0.01
C GLU A 65 28.20 54.35 0.23
N ALA A 66 27.03 54.28 -0.40
CA ALA A 66 26.06 53.20 -0.22
C ALA A 66 26.54 51.85 -0.80
N CYS A 67 27.37 51.87 -1.84
CA CYS A 67 27.94 50.66 -2.42
C CYS A 67 29.22 50.20 -1.70
N ALA A 68 29.80 50.99 -0.78
CA ALA A 68 30.91 50.63 0.10
C ALA A 68 32.06 49.81 -0.56
N GLY A 69 32.43 50.15 -1.80
CA GLY A 69 33.50 49.47 -2.56
C GLY A 69 33.06 48.30 -3.46
N ASP A 70 31.77 47.95 -3.50
CA ASP A 70 31.23 46.93 -4.41
C ASP A 70 30.96 47.50 -5.81
N ALA A 71 31.92 47.28 -6.72
CA ALA A 71 31.87 47.76 -8.09
C ALA A 71 30.76 47.09 -8.92
N ALA A 72 30.41 45.83 -8.62
CA ALA A 72 29.41 45.08 -9.37
C ALA A 72 27.99 45.56 -9.05
N LEU A 73 27.73 45.89 -7.77
CA LEU A 73 26.45 46.47 -7.35
C LEU A 73 26.21 47.86 -7.95
N ARG A 74 27.24 48.71 -7.95
CA ARG A 74 27.16 50.06 -8.53
C ARG A 74 26.83 50.03 -10.02
N GLN A 75 27.49 49.16 -10.78
CA GLN A 75 27.32 49.09 -12.24
C GLN A 75 25.89 48.67 -12.63
N ARG A 76 25.25 47.78 -11.85
CA ARG A 76 23.86 47.38 -12.07
C ARG A 76 22.86 48.50 -11.73
N VAL A 77 23.09 49.25 -10.65
CA VAL A 77 22.23 50.40 -10.27
C VAL A 77 22.35 51.56 -11.27
N GLU A 78 23.55 51.83 -11.79
CA GLU A 78 23.76 52.85 -12.83
C GLU A 78 23.10 52.47 -14.17
N ALA A 79 23.15 51.19 -14.57
CA ALA A 79 22.46 50.70 -15.78
C ALA A 79 20.93 50.87 -15.70
N LEU A 80 20.34 50.65 -14.52
CA LEU A 80 18.90 50.86 -14.29
C LEU A 80 18.49 52.34 -14.32
N LEU A 81 19.38 53.26 -13.98
CA LEU A 81 19.13 54.71 -14.08
C LEU A 81 19.21 55.21 -15.53
N LEU A 82 20.13 54.65 -16.33
CA LEU A 82 20.36 55.02 -17.73
C LEU A 82 19.23 54.56 -18.67
N ALA A 83 18.73 53.33 -18.49
CA ALA A 83 17.62 52.79 -19.29
C ALA A 83 16.31 53.60 -19.17
N ARG A 84 16.18 54.43 -18.13
CA ARG A 84 15.04 55.33 -17.95
C ARG A 84 15.16 56.64 -18.72
N GLU A 85 16.37 57.18 -18.86
CA GLU A 85 16.59 58.44 -19.60
C GLU A 85 16.35 58.24 -21.11
N GLU A 86 16.66 57.05 -21.63
CA GLU A 86 16.43 56.68 -23.03
C GLU A 86 14.92 56.53 -23.39
N ALA A 87 14.09 56.10 -22.45
CA ALA A 87 12.65 55.94 -22.68
C ALA A 87 11.87 57.28 -22.76
N GLY A 88 12.44 58.38 -22.25
CA GLY A 88 11.83 59.71 -22.30
C GLY A 88 12.05 60.47 -23.61
N ALA A 89 13.10 60.13 -24.37
CA ALA A 89 13.54 60.88 -25.55
C ALA A 89 12.81 60.49 -26.86
N PHE A 90 11.99 59.43 -26.85
CA PHE A 90 11.30 58.93 -28.06
C PHE A 90 9.97 59.65 -28.39
N LEU A 91 9.40 60.44 -27.46
CA LEU A 91 8.06 61.03 -27.58
C LEU A 91 8.03 62.52 -27.98
N HIS A 92 9.18 63.13 -28.27
CA HIS A 92 9.26 64.53 -28.67
C HIS A 92 10.27 64.74 -29.81
N ASP A 93 9.88 64.43 -31.04
CA ASP A 93 10.47 65.10 -32.21
C ASP A 93 9.46 65.18 -33.39
N PRO A 94 9.15 66.38 -33.91
CA PRO A 94 8.26 66.58 -35.06
C PRO A 94 9.06 66.65 -36.37
N ALA A 95 8.52 66.07 -37.46
CA ALA A 95 9.04 66.28 -38.80
C ALA A 95 8.50 67.60 -39.42
N PRO A 96 9.24 68.23 -40.35
CA PRO A 96 9.39 69.69 -40.41
C PRO A 96 8.60 70.35 -41.55
N GLY A 97 8.08 71.56 -41.29
CA GLY A 97 7.69 72.50 -42.35
C GLY A 97 6.51 73.41 -42.05
N ALA A 98 6.73 74.48 -41.27
CA ALA A 98 6.17 75.83 -41.48
C ALA A 98 6.42 76.71 -40.24
N ALA A 99 6.73 77.98 -40.49
CA ALA A 99 7.34 78.91 -39.57
C ALA A 99 6.44 79.40 -38.41
N ARG A 100 7.08 79.71 -37.27
CA ARG A 100 6.58 80.58 -36.19
C ARG A 100 6.70 82.06 -36.59
N PRO A 101 5.85 82.98 -36.08
CA PRO A 101 6.18 83.71 -34.83
C PRO A 101 4.91 84.16 -34.04
N PRO A 102 4.98 85.06 -33.04
CA PRO A 102 5.45 84.78 -31.68
C PRO A 102 4.43 85.16 -30.56
N VAL A 103 4.68 84.51 -29.41
CA VAL A 103 4.40 84.78 -27.99
C VAL A 103 3.86 86.18 -27.58
N GLY A 104 2.83 86.17 -26.71
CA GLY A 104 2.48 87.26 -25.78
C GLY A 104 1.30 86.88 -24.86
N ALA A 105 1.56 86.73 -23.55
CA ALA A 105 0.59 86.36 -22.50
C ALA A 105 -0.18 87.60 -21.94
N PRO A 106 -1.09 87.55 -20.92
CA PRO A 106 -1.74 86.43 -20.20
C PRO A 106 -3.31 86.68 -20.09
N PRO A 107 -4.13 86.04 -19.20
CA PRO A 107 -5.59 85.74 -19.37
C PRO A 107 -6.49 86.85 -18.69
N PRO A 108 -7.83 86.76 -18.45
CA PRO A 108 -8.75 85.59 -18.37
C PRO A 108 -10.20 85.79 -18.90
N GLY A 109 -11.01 84.73 -18.82
CA GLY A 109 -12.42 84.82 -18.38
C GLY A 109 -13.53 84.81 -19.45
N ASP A 110 -14.35 83.76 -19.36
CA ASP A 110 -15.66 83.47 -19.97
C ASP A 110 -16.57 84.63 -20.42
N GLU A 111 -17.25 84.49 -21.58
CA GLU A 111 -18.70 84.20 -21.68
C GLU A 111 -19.30 84.25 -23.13
N ALA A 112 -19.97 83.16 -23.52
CA ALA A 112 -21.27 83.03 -24.22
C ALA A 112 -21.64 83.66 -25.62
N THR A 113 -21.75 82.78 -26.64
CA THR A 113 -22.95 82.43 -27.50
C THR A 113 -23.58 83.40 -28.54
N ARG A 114 -23.67 83.00 -29.84
CA ARG A 114 -24.91 82.73 -30.66
C ARG A 114 -24.68 82.64 -32.21
N LEU A 115 -25.48 81.77 -32.87
CA LEU A 115 -25.49 81.33 -34.30
C LEU A 115 -26.60 82.02 -35.16
N ILE A 116 -26.47 82.01 -36.51
CA ILE A 116 -27.44 82.48 -37.55
C ILE A 116 -27.70 81.35 -38.61
N PRO A 117 -28.91 81.15 -39.21
CA PRO A 117 -29.22 80.07 -40.18
C PRO A 117 -29.29 80.47 -41.69
N GLY A 118 -29.20 79.50 -42.62
CA GLY A 118 -29.13 79.64 -44.11
C GLY A 118 -30.28 79.03 -44.98
N PRO A 119 -30.23 79.08 -46.36
CA PRO A 119 -31.35 79.27 -47.33
C PRO A 119 -31.93 78.00 -48.09
N PRO A 120 -33.01 78.10 -48.93
CA PRO A 120 -34.09 77.07 -49.09
C PRO A 120 -33.85 75.85 -50.02
N ALA A 121 -34.77 74.87 -49.99
CA ALA A 121 -34.73 73.54 -50.63
C ALA A 121 -35.60 73.41 -51.90
N GLU A 122 -35.21 72.50 -52.82
CA GLU A 122 -35.86 72.15 -54.10
C GLU A 122 -37.32 71.63 -53.92
N LYS A 123 -38.19 71.72 -54.94
CA LYS A 123 -39.63 71.34 -54.85
C LYS A 123 -40.08 70.32 -55.90
N ALA A 124 -41.19 69.62 -55.62
CA ALA A 124 -41.82 68.70 -56.57
C ALA A 124 -42.25 69.43 -57.87
N GLY A 125 -41.88 68.88 -59.03
CA GLY A 125 -42.03 69.51 -60.34
C GLY A 125 -40.72 70.04 -60.94
N ASP A 126 -39.70 70.30 -60.11
CA ASP A 126 -38.40 70.80 -60.55
C ASP A 126 -37.61 69.76 -61.37
N ARG A 127 -36.72 70.24 -62.23
CA ARG A 127 -35.83 69.40 -63.05
C ARG A 127 -34.39 69.49 -62.56
N ILE A 128 -33.81 68.33 -62.23
CA ILE A 128 -32.39 68.17 -61.90
C ILE A 128 -31.74 67.39 -63.04
N GLY A 129 -31.08 68.09 -63.96
CA GLY A 129 -30.53 67.50 -65.19
C GLY A 129 -31.60 66.75 -66.00
N ARG A 130 -31.42 65.44 -66.16
CA ARG A 130 -32.32 64.54 -66.92
C ARG A 130 -33.49 63.97 -66.10
N TYR A 131 -33.61 64.36 -64.84
CA TYR A 131 -34.61 63.85 -63.90
C TYR A 131 -35.65 64.92 -63.60
N LYS A 132 -36.93 64.55 -63.71
CA LYS A 132 -38.06 65.38 -63.27
C LYS A 132 -38.54 64.91 -61.91
N LEU A 133 -38.49 65.77 -60.89
CA LEU A 133 -38.98 65.44 -59.55
C LEU A 133 -40.51 65.34 -59.57
N LEU A 134 -41.06 64.20 -59.15
CA LEU A 134 -42.50 63.96 -59.11
C LEU A 134 -43.08 64.29 -57.73
N GLN A 135 -42.52 63.69 -56.68
CA GLN A 135 -43.00 63.85 -55.31
C GLN A 135 -41.87 63.57 -54.32
N GLN A 136 -41.84 64.28 -53.20
CA GLN A 136 -40.97 63.96 -52.07
C GLN A 136 -41.46 62.67 -51.39
N ILE A 137 -40.61 61.65 -51.31
CA ILE A 137 -40.93 60.35 -50.71
C ILE A 137 -40.32 60.14 -49.32
N GLY A 138 -39.38 60.99 -48.93
CA GLY A 138 -38.82 60.99 -47.57
C GLY A 138 -37.86 62.13 -47.33
N GLU A 139 -37.73 62.57 -46.08
CA GLU A 139 -36.77 63.58 -45.65
C GLU A 139 -36.10 63.12 -44.36
N GLY A 140 -34.77 63.13 -44.36
CA GLY A 140 -33.96 62.74 -43.20
C GLY A 140 -32.80 63.69 -42.97
N GLY A 141 -32.04 63.46 -41.89
CA GLY A 141 -30.94 64.34 -41.48
C GLY A 141 -29.82 64.52 -42.50
N CYS A 142 -29.71 63.63 -43.50
CA CYS A 142 -28.66 63.67 -44.53
C CYS A 142 -29.15 64.18 -45.90
N GLY A 143 -30.45 64.43 -46.08
CA GLY A 143 -30.97 64.80 -47.40
C GLY A 143 -32.48 64.62 -47.59
N VAL A 144 -32.99 65.10 -48.71
CA VAL A 144 -34.39 64.93 -49.15
C VAL A 144 -34.44 63.94 -50.30
N VAL A 145 -35.29 62.92 -50.21
CA VAL A 145 -35.50 61.89 -51.24
C VAL A 145 -36.78 62.18 -52.00
N TYR A 146 -36.66 62.26 -53.32
CA TYR A 146 -37.74 62.45 -54.27
C TYR A 146 -37.94 61.21 -55.12
N MET A 147 -39.18 60.84 -55.40
CA MET A 147 -39.49 60.03 -56.57
C MET A 147 -39.32 60.91 -57.80
N ALA A 148 -38.51 60.48 -58.76
CA ALA A 148 -38.21 61.23 -59.97
C ALA A 148 -38.40 60.36 -61.22
N GLU A 149 -38.74 60.98 -62.34
CA GLU A 149 -38.80 60.32 -63.64
C GLU A 149 -37.54 60.68 -64.44
N GLN A 150 -36.72 59.67 -64.76
CA GLN A 150 -35.65 59.81 -65.74
C GLN A 150 -36.28 59.90 -67.12
N LEU A 151 -35.93 60.90 -67.92
CA LEU A 151 -36.51 61.10 -69.25
C LEU A 151 -35.63 60.54 -70.39
N GLU A 152 -34.31 60.58 -70.25
CA GLU A 152 -33.34 60.10 -71.25
C GLU A 152 -32.12 59.40 -70.59
N PRO A 153 -31.48 58.39 -71.23
CA PRO A 153 -31.85 57.72 -72.48
C PRO A 153 -32.95 56.65 -72.28
N VAL A 154 -33.28 56.30 -71.04
CA VAL A 154 -34.32 55.32 -70.68
C VAL A 154 -35.34 56.00 -69.76
N ARG A 155 -36.63 55.91 -70.13
CA ARG A 155 -37.72 56.45 -69.32
C ARG A 155 -38.05 55.50 -68.17
N ARG A 156 -37.78 55.92 -66.93
CA ARG A 156 -38.06 55.11 -65.73
C ARG A 156 -38.26 55.97 -64.49
N VAL A 157 -38.99 55.43 -63.52
CA VAL A 157 -39.15 56.05 -62.21
C VAL A 157 -38.02 55.58 -61.29
N VAL A 158 -37.38 56.53 -60.62
CA VAL A 158 -36.21 56.34 -59.76
C VAL A 158 -36.40 57.07 -58.44
N ALA A 159 -35.63 56.69 -57.42
CA ALA A 159 -35.51 57.46 -56.19
C ALA A 159 -34.28 58.38 -56.31
N LEU A 160 -34.47 59.69 -56.19
CA LEU A 160 -33.43 60.72 -56.28
C LEU A 160 -33.26 61.38 -54.91
N LYS A 161 -32.12 61.15 -54.25
CA LYS A 161 -31.77 61.70 -52.92
C LYS A 161 -30.84 62.89 -53.09
N VAL A 162 -31.32 64.09 -52.73
CA VAL A 162 -30.54 65.35 -52.70
C VAL A 162 -29.96 65.55 -51.31
N ILE A 163 -28.64 65.72 -51.20
CA ILE A 163 -27.94 65.90 -49.94
C ILE A 163 -28.07 67.36 -49.46
N LYS A 164 -28.46 67.57 -48.20
CA LYS A 164 -28.49 68.91 -47.58
C LYS A 164 -27.06 69.32 -47.22
N LEU A 165 -26.51 70.37 -47.85
CA LEU A 165 -25.15 70.86 -47.59
C LEU A 165 -25.11 71.83 -46.38
N GLY A 166 -24.19 71.58 -45.45
CA GLY A 166 -23.63 72.59 -44.55
C GLY A 166 -22.24 73.01 -45.06
N MET A 167 -22.18 74.20 -45.66
CA MET A 167 -21.01 75.01 -46.06
C MET A 167 -19.65 74.32 -46.39
N ASP A 168 -19.40 74.18 -47.70
CA ASP A 168 -18.17 74.39 -48.48
C ASP A 168 -16.78 74.06 -47.87
N THR A 169 -16.29 72.85 -48.12
CA THR A 169 -14.84 72.55 -48.10
C THR A 169 -14.50 71.48 -49.13
N LYS A 170 -13.35 71.60 -49.82
CA LYS A 170 -12.85 70.66 -50.85
C LYS A 170 -12.82 69.18 -50.42
N GLN A 171 -12.90 68.90 -49.11
CA GLN A 171 -12.97 67.57 -48.50
C GLN A 171 -14.33 66.88 -48.67
N VAL A 172 -15.45 67.61 -48.69
CA VAL A 172 -16.80 67.02 -48.86
C VAL A 172 -17.00 66.51 -50.30
N ILE A 173 -16.45 67.22 -51.29
CA ILE A 173 -16.51 66.82 -52.70
C ILE A 173 -15.61 65.59 -52.96
N ALA A 174 -14.39 65.56 -52.40
CA ALA A 174 -13.50 64.39 -52.50
C ALA A 174 -14.10 63.13 -51.85
N ARG A 175 -14.84 63.32 -50.74
CA ARG A 175 -15.57 62.27 -50.04
C ARG A 175 -16.79 61.77 -50.82
N PHE A 176 -17.56 62.68 -51.42
CA PHE A 176 -18.68 62.33 -52.30
C PHE A 176 -18.22 61.52 -53.51
N ASP A 177 -17.05 61.83 -54.10
CA ASP A 177 -16.50 61.06 -55.21
C ASP A 177 -15.98 59.67 -54.80
N ALA A 178 -15.38 59.52 -53.61
CA ALA A 178 -14.98 58.22 -53.06
C ALA A 178 -16.21 57.33 -52.75
N GLU A 179 -17.26 57.92 -52.18
CA GLU A 179 -18.53 57.22 -51.88
C GLU A 179 -19.29 56.85 -53.17
N ARG A 180 -19.27 57.72 -54.20
CA ARG A 180 -19.82 57.45 -55.54
C ARG A 180 -19.17 56.24 -56.21
N GLN A 181 -17.85 56.11 -56.11
CA GLN A 181 -17.12 54.96 -56.67
C GLN A 181 -17.43 53.66 -55.92
N ALA A 182 -17.55 53.69 -54.59
CA ALA A 182 -17.85 52.51 -53.78
C ALA A 182 -19.26 51.95 -54.04
N LEU A 183 -20.25 52.83 -54.23
CA LEU A 183 -21.64 52.44 -54.49
C LEU A 183 -21.90 52.01 -55.95
N ALA A 184 -21.14 52.52 -56.91
CA ALA A 184 -21.22 52.10 -58.31
C ALA A 184 -20.68 50.66 -58.55
N LEU A 185 -19.88 50.14 -57.62
CA LEU A 185 -19.27 48.79 -57.68
C LEU A 185 -20.13 47.71 -57.00
N MET A 186 -21.33 48.05 -56.53
CA MET A 186 -22.25 47.14 -55.84
C MET A 186 -23.29 46.55 -56.82
N ASP A 187 -23.08 45.32 -57.27
CA ASP A 187 -24.10 44.54 -57.98
C ASP A 187 -24.49 43.31 -57.16
N HIS A 188 -25.64 43.40 -56.48
CA HIS A 188 -26.18 42.31 -55.68
C HIS A 188 -27.71 42.31 -55.74
N PRO A 189 -28.40 41.16 -55.87
CA PRO A 189 -29.86 41.09 -55.97
C PRO A 189 -30.60 41.71 -54.78
N ASN A 190 -30.00 41.62 -53.58
CA ASN A 190 -30.54 42.12 -52.31
C ASN A 190 -30.00 43.52 -51.90
N ILE A 191 -29.35 44.26 -52.81
CA ILE A 191 -28.97 45.67 -52.61
C ILE A 191 -29.68 46.53 -53.66
N ALA A 192 -30.20 47.69 -53.27
CA ALA A 192 -30.76 48.65 -54.22
C ALA A 192 -29.65 49.25 -55.08
N LYS A 193 -29.81 49.18 -56.42
CA LYS A 193 -28.78 49.64 -57.34
C LYS A 193 -28.71 51.17 -57.38
N VAL A 194 -27.50 51.73 -57.32
CA VAL A 194 -27.25 53.14 -57.65
C VAL A 194 -27.14 53.26 -59.16
N LEU A 195 -27.99 54.10 -59.77
CA LEU A 195 -28.15 54.23 -61.21
C LEU A 195 -27.38 55.43 -61.79
N ASP A 196 -27.28 56.51 -61.02
CA ASP A 196 -26.63 57.76 -61.44
C ASP A 196 -26.27 58.61 -60.20
N ALA A 197 -25.36 59.56 -60.36
CA ALA A 197 -25.01 60.54 -59.33
C ALA A 197 -24.51 61.83 -59.97
N GLY A 198 -24.83 62.98 -59.38
CA GLY A 198 -24.44 64.28 -59.92
C GLY A 198 -24.57 65.40 -58.90
N ALA A 199 -24.49 66.64 -59.37
CA ALA A 199 -24.75 67.83 -58.57
C ALA A 199 -25.93 68.61 -59.17
N THR A 200 -26.77 69.20 -58.32
CA THR A 200 -27.83 70.13 -58.75
C THR A 200 -27.22 71.40 -59.33
N ASN A 201 -28.04 72.23 -59.99
CA ASN A 201 -27.61 73.54 -60.51
C ASN A 201 -27.10 74.49 -59.42
N THR A 202 -27.42 74.21 -58.15
CA THR A 202 -26.96 74.94 -56.95
C THR A 202 -25.73 74.30 -56.29
N GLY A 203 -25.12 73.29 -56.92
CA GLY A 203 -23.91 72.61 -56.43
C GLY A 203 -24.16 71.55 -55.37
N ARG A 204 -25.42 71.20 -55.05
CA ARG A 204 -25.74 70.16 -54.06
C ARG A 204 -25.58 68.76 -54.66
N PRO A 205 -24.83 67.85 -54.03
CA PRO A 205 -24.72 66.47 -54.51
C PRO A 205 -26.06 65.73 -54.44
N PHE A 206 -26.33 64.87 -55.42
CA PHE A 206 -27.47 63.96 -55.41
C PHE A 206 -27.11 62.55 -55.90
N PHE A 207 -27.84 61.55 -55.42
CA PHE A 207 -27.78 60.16 -55.86
C PHE A 207 -29.11 59.72 -56.46
N VAL A 208 -29.05 58.91 -57.50
CA VAL A 208 -30.21 58.26 -58.12
C VAL A 208 -30.10 56.77 -57.90
N MET A 209 -31.15 56.18 -57.34
CA MET A 209 -31.20 54.79 -56.95
C MET A 209 -32.45 54.12 -57.52
N GLU A 210 -32.39 52.79 -57.63
CA GLU A 210 -33.54 51.93 -57.87
C GLU A 210 -34.65 52.26 -56.86
N LEU A 211 -35.86 52.59 -57.35
CA LEU A 211 -37.02 52.79 -56.49
C LEU A 211 -37.54 51.43 -56.01
N VAL A 212 -37.22 51.05 -54.77
CA VAL A 212 -37.70 49.81 -54.17
C VAL A 212 -39.08 50.04 -53.57
N ARG A 213 -40.12 49.48 -54.21
CA ARG A 213 -41.49 49.46 -53.68
C ARG A 213 -41.65 48.23 -52.79
N GLY A 214 -41.37 48.41 -51.50
CA GLY A 214 -41.47 47.35 -50.50
C GLY A 214 -41.88 47.89 -49.14
N ILE A 215 -42.19 46.98 -48.22
CA ILE A 215 -42.45 47.30 -46.81
C ILE A 215 -41.27 46.82 -45.96
N LYS A 216 -41.11 47.35 -44.74
CA LYS A 216 -39.98 47.02 -43.86
C LYS A 216 -39.95 45.52 -43.58
N ILE A 217 -38.76 44.94 -43.43
CA ILE A 217 -38.61 43.49 -43.23
C ILE A 217 -39.39 42.95 -42.02
N THR A 218 -39.44 43.69 -40.91
CA THR A 218 -40.19 43.31 -39.70
C THR A 218 -41.70 43.35 -39.95
N ASP A 219 -42.19 44.46 -40.52
CA ASP A 219 -43.60 44.64 -40.91
C ASP A 219 -44.05 43.57 -41.92
N TYR A 220 -43.21 43.24 -42.91
CA TYR A 220 -43.48 42.18 -43.88
C TYR A 220 -43.67 40.83 -43.21
N CYS A 221 -42.73 40.47 -42.32
CA CYS A 221 -42.78 39.19 -41.63
C CYS A 221 -44.02 39.06 -40.74
N ASP A 222 -44.41 40.14 -40.05
CA ASP A 222 -45.57 40.16 -39.16
C ASP A 222 -46.91 40.22 -39.92
N GLN A 223 -47.02 41.04 -40.96
CA GLN A 223 -48.25 41.13 -41.78
C GLN A 223 -48.56 39.84 -42.54
N ASN A 224 -47.53 39.08 -42.94
CA ASN A 224 -47.69 37.80 -43.63
C ASN A 224 -47.63 36.59 -42.68
N ASN A 225 -47.53 36.82 -41.36
CA ASN A 225 -47.40 35.79 -40.33
C ASN A 225 -46.34 34.72 -40.67
N LEU A 226 -45.14 35.13 -41.08
CA LEU A 226 -44.12 34.18 -41.52
C LEU A 226 -43.59 33.34 -40.35
N PRO A 227 -43.46 32.01 -40.51
CA PRO A 227 -42.87 31.17 -39.49
C PRO A 227 -41.39 31.52 -39.25
N THR A 228 -40.87 31.19 -38.08
CA THR A 228 -39.48 31.51 -37.67
C THR A 228 -38.44 31.09 -38.71
N ARG A 229 -38.63 29.94 -39.38
CA ARG A 229 -37.73 29.46 -40.43
C ARG A 229 -37.62 30.43 -41.61
N GLU A 230 -38.74 30.85 -42.17
CA GLU A 230 -38.76 31.75 -43.33
C GLU A 230 -38.22 33.14 -42.99
N ARG A 231 -38.45 33.61 -41.75
CA ARG A 231 -37.84 34.86 -41.24
C ARG A 231 -36.31 34.76 -41.21
N LEU A 232 -35.76 33.61 -40.81
CA LEU A 232 -34.32 33.37 -40.80
C LEU A 232 -33.76 33.29 -42.23
N ASP A 233 -34.50 32.71 -43.18
CA ASP A 233 -34.09 32.67 -44.59
C ASP A 233 -34.01 34.08 -45.20
N LEU A 234 -34.96 34.96 -44.91
CA LEU A 234 -34.90 36.38 -45.30
C LEU A 234 -33.72 37.10 -44.62
N PHE A 235 -33.48 36.83 -43.33
CA PHE A 235 -32.35 37.39 -42.60
C PHE A 235 -31.00 36.97 -43.21
N VAL A 236 -30.85 35.70 -43.61
CA VAL A 236 -29.63 35.21 -44.27
C VAL A 236 -29.37 35.96 -45.59
N GLN A 237 -30.40 36.27 -46.38
CA GLN A 237 -30.26 37.09 -47.59
C GLN A 237 -29.81 38.52 -47.29
N VAL A 238 -30.29 39.12 -46.19
CA VAL A 238 -29.80 40.43 -45.72
C VAL A 238 -28.32 40.35 -45.32
N CYS A 239 -27.92 39.31 -44.58
CA CYS A 239 -26.51 39.11 -44.23
C CYS A 239 -25.63 38.95 -45.48
N GLN A 240 -26.10 38.25 -46.52
CA GLN A 240 -25.37 38.12 -47.78
C GLN A 240 -25.18 39.48 -48.49
N ALA A 241 -26.21 40.33 -48.50
CA ALA A 241 -26.10 41.70 -49.02
C ALA A 241 -25.05 42.52 -48.26
N ILE A 242 -25.12 42.56 -46.92
CA ILE A 242 -24.19 43.36 -46.12
C ILE A 242 -22.75 42.80 -46.22
N GLN A 243 -22.59 41.48 -46.25
CA GLN A 243 -21.28 40.86 -46.47
C GLN A 243 -20.68 41.25 -47.82
N HIS A 244 -21.50 41.30 -48.88
CA HIS A 244 -21.06 41.75 -50.20
C HIS A 244 -20.57 43.21 -50.14
N ALA A 245 -21.27 44.07 -49.40
CA ALA A 245 -20.82 45.45 -49.18
C ALA A 245 -19.50 45.52 -48.41
N HIS A 246 -19.33 44.71 -47.36
CA HIS A 246 -18.08 44.62 -46.58
C HIS A 246 -16.89 44.17 -47.44
N GLN A 247 -17.09 43.23 -48.37
CA GLN A 247 -16.04 42.80 -49.32
C GLN A 247 -15.58 43.91 -50.27
N LYS A 248 -16.44 44.90 -50.49
CA LYS A 248 -16.13 46.11 -51.27
C LYS A 248 -15.65 47.27 -50.41
N GLY A 249 -15.39 47.04 -49.12
CA GLY A 249 -14.88 48.04 -48.18
C GLY A 249 -15.92 49.01 -47.64
N VAL A 250 -17.21 48.76 -47.86
CA VAL A 250 -18.31 49.64 -47.42
C VAL A 250 -18.93 49.11 -46.14
N ILE A 251 -19.02 49.94 -45.10
CA ILE A 251 -19.69 49.64 -43.82
C ILE A 251 -21.01 50.42 -43.79
N HIS A 252 -22.11 49.77 -43.41
CA HIS A 252 -23.45 50.35 -43.51
C HIS A 252 -23.75 51.37 -42.40
N ARG A 253 -23.38 51.09 -41.15
CA ARG A 253 -23.48 51.95 -39.95
C ARG A 253 -24.90 52.33 -39.47
N ASP A 254 -25.94 52.16 -40.28
CA ASP A 254 -27.34 52.43 -39.87
C ASP A 254 -28.28 51.27 -40.23
N ILE A 255 -27.91 50.03 -39.87
CA ILE A 255 -28.75 48.87 -40.15
C ILE A 255 -29.95 48.88 -39.21
N LYS A 256 -31.16 49.03 -39.78
CA LYS A 256 -32.44 48.99 -39.07
C LYS A 256 -33.56 48.58 -40.04
N PRO A 257 -34.74 48.16 -39.55
CA PRO A 257 -35.81 47.67 -40.41
C PRO A 257 -36.27 48.64 -41.51
N SER A 258 -36.21 49.96 -41.28
CA SER A 258 -36.59 50.95 -42.30
C SER A 258 -35.66 50.98 -43.52
N ASN A 259 -34.41 50.52 -43.37
CA ASN A 259 -33.41 50.54 -44.43
C ASN A 259 -33.35 49.19 -45.17
N ILE A 260 -34.23 48.24 -44.81
CA ILE A 260 -34.35 46.92 -45.44
C ILE A 260 -35.81 46.72 -45.84
N LEU A 261 -36.09 46.86 -47.13
CA LEU A 261 -37.44 46.68 -47.67
C LEU A 261 -37.58 45.32 -48.34
N VAL A 262 -38.66 44.61 -48.05
CA VAL A 262 -39.02 43.38 -48.73
C VAL A 262 -39.96 43.70 -49.89
N THR A 263 -39.59 43.24 -51.08
CA THR A 263 -40.40 43.34 -52.29
C THR A 263 -40.65 41.95 -52.86
N LEU A 264 -41.72 41.80 -53.62
CA LEU A 264 -42.06 40.52 -54.26
C LEU A 264 -41.49 40.50 -55.68
N ARG A 265 -40.64 39.52 -55.96
CA ARG A 265 -40.15 39.22 -57.31
C ARG A 265 -40.62 37.82 -57.69
N ASP A 266 -41.47 37.73 -58.71
CA ASP A 266 -42.05 36.47 -59.19
C ASP A 266 -42.76 35.68 -58.07
N GLY A 267 -43.41 36.40 -57.14
CA GLY A 267 -44.11 35.82 -55.98
C GLY A 267 -43.20 35.45 -54.79
N VAL A 268 -41.88 35.58 -54.93
CA VAL A 268 -40.92 35.28 -53.85
C VAL A 268 -40.53 36.57 -53.12
N PRO A 269 -40.54 36.60 -51.78
CA PRO A 269 -40.07 37.74 -51.01
C PRO A 269 -38.55 37.89 -51.10
N VAL A 270 -38.11 39.07 -51.54
CA VAL A 270 -36.70 39.42 -51.67
C VAL A 270 -36.42 40.67 -50.83
N PRO A 271 -35.58 40.60 -49.78
CA PRO A 271 -35.16 41.78 -49.04
C PRO A 271 -34.15 42.58 -49.86
N LYS A 272 -34.30 43.90 -49.90
CA LYS A 272 -33.38 44.85 -50.51
C LYS A 272 -32.94 45.89 -49.48
N VAL A 273 -31.63 46.06 -49.34
CA VAL A 273 -31.02 47.13 -48.55
C VAL A 273 -31.02 48.41 -49.37
N ILE A 274 -31.67 49.47 -48.86
CA ILE A 274 -32.01 50.68 -49.65
C ILE A 274 -31.27 51.96 -49.24
N ASP A 275 -30.59 51.98 -48.09
CA ASP A 275 -29.88 53.17 -47.61
C ASP A 275 -28.65 52.80 -46.80
N PHE A 276 -27.49 52.72 -47.45
CA PHE A 276 -26.20 52.71 -46.75
C PHE A 276 -26.02 54.09 -46.12
N GLY A 277 -25.49 54.23 -44.91
CA GLY A 277 -25.38 55.53 -44.24
C GLY A 277 -24.45 56.53 -44.96
N ILE A 278 -24.93 57.15 -46.04
CA ILE A 278 -24.19 58.12 -46.86
C ILE A 278 -24.26 59.48 -46.16
N ALA A 279 -23.40 59.69 -45.14
CA ALA A 279 -22.92 60.99 -44.66
C ALA A 279 -22.15 60.96 -43.32
N LYS A 280 -21.66 59.82 -42.79
CA LYS A 280 -20.79 59.87 -41.58
C LYS A 280 -19.51 59.05 -41.71
N ALA A 281 -18.46 59.66 -42.26
CA ALA A 281 -17.07 59.24 -42.12
C ALA A 281 -16.13 60.41 -42.47
N THR A 282 -15.16 60.68 -41.60
CA THR A 282 -14.01 61.60 -41.77
C THR A 282 -14.24 63.02 -41.30
N ASN A 283 -13.93 63.29 -40.02
CA ASN A 283 -13.15 64.47 -39.65
C ASN A 283 -12.24 64.21 -38.43
N ASP A 284 -10.93 64.28 -38.63
CA ASP A 284 -9.86 64.28 -37.62
C ASP A 284 -9.81 65.57 -36.76
N GLN A 285 -10.95 66.16 -36.40
CA GLN A 285 -10.98 67.35 -35.54
C GLN A 285 -12.01 67.21 -34.42
N ARG A 286 -11.51 67.33 -33.17
CA ARG A 286 -12.31 67.45 -31.95
C ARG A 286 -13.23 68.66 -32.05
N LEU A 287 -14.50 68.43 -32.36
CA LEU A 287 -15.57 69.40 -32.16
C LEU A 287 -15.79 69.57 -30.65
N THR A 288 -15.72 70.82 -30.17
CA THR A 288 -15.93 71.16 -28.76
C THR A 288 -17.41 71.02 -28.35
N ASP A 289 -17.64 70.72 -27.08
CA ASP A 289 -18.92 70.27 -26.51
C ASP A 289 -20.12 71.21 -26.72
N LYS A 290 -19.92 72.48 -27.08
CA LYS A 290 -21.01 73.46 -27.27
C LYS A 290 -21.59 73.56 -28.69
N THR A 291 -20.86 73.14 -29.73
CA THR A 291 -21.42 72.96 -31.09
C THR A 291 -22.00 71.57 -31.30
N LEU A 292 -21.61 70.61 -30.45
CA LEU A 292 -22.19 69.27 -30.40
C LEU A 292 -23.68 69.31 -30.05
N PHE A 293 -24.12 70.17 -29.13
CA PHE A 293 -25.51 70.17 -28.61
C PHE A 293 -26.58 70.62 -29.63
N THR A 294 -26.27 71.58 -30.52
CA THR A 294 -27.22 72.06 -31.55
C THR A 294 -27.18 71.23 -32.84
N ALA A 295 -26.07 70.55 -33.13
CA ALA A 295 -25.99 69.51 -34.16
C ALA A 295 -26.54 68.16 -33.69
N PHE A 296 -26.70 67.95 -32.37
CA PHE A 296 -27.15 66.71 -31.74
C PHE A 296 -28.63 66.38 -32.00
N GLU A 297 -29.50 67.39 -32.06
CA GLU A 297 -30.94 67.20 -32.25
C GLU A 297 -31.31 66.75 -33.67
N GLN A 298 -30.43 66.98 -34.65
CA GLN A 298 -30.62 66.49 -36.04
C GLN A 298 -30.05 65.09 -36.27
N PHE A 299 -29.42 64.48 -35.27
CA PHE A 299 -28.51 63.33 -35.43
C PHE A 299 -29.10 61.95 -35.06
N ILE A 300 -30.38 61.88 -34.68
CA ILE A 300 -30.96 60.68 -34.05
C ILE A 300 -31.58 59.74 -35.10
N GLY A 301 -30.79 58.73 -35.53
CA GLY A 301 -31.34 57.46 -36.04
C GLY A 301 -31.94 56.63 -34.89
N THR A 302 -32.63 55.52 -35.18
CA THR A 302 -33.31 54.70 -34.17
C THR A 302 -32.29 54.13 -33.15
N PRO A 303 -32.22 54.64 -31.91
CA PRO A 303 -31.12 54.31 -31.00
C PRO A 303 -31.05 52.83 -30.60
N ALA A 304 -32.18 52.11 -30.71
CA ALA A 304 -32.28 50.70 -30.34
C ALA A 304 -31.35 49.75 -31.13
N TYR A 305 -30.90 50.14 -32.34
CA TYR A 305 -30.00 49.33 -33.18
C TYR A 305 -28.55 49.79 -33.11
N MET A 306 -28.26 50.84 -32.34
CA MET A 306 -26.92 51.43 -32.25
C MET A 306 -25.96 50.49 -31.51
N SER A 307 -24.78 50.26 -32.09
CA SER A 307 -23.72 49.48 -31.45
C SER A 307 -23.01 50.27 -30.32
N PRO A 308 -22.41 49.59 -29.32
CA PRO A 308 -21.68 50.24 -28.23
C PRO A 308 -20.62 51.24 -28.70
N GLU A 309 -19.88 50.90 -29.74
CA GLU A 309 -18.84 51.74 -30.33
C GLU A 309 -19.41 52.99 -31.05
N GLN A 310 -20.64 52.90 -31.59
CA GLN A 310 -21.33 54.06 -32.15
C GLN A 310 -21.89 55.00 -31.07
N ALA A 311 -22.25 54.45 -29.91
CA ALA A 311 -22.69 55.23 -28.75
C ALA A 311 -21.53 55.98 -28.05
N GLU A 312 -20.29 55.51 -28.19
CA GLU A 312 -19.08 56.14 -27.64
C GLU A 312 -18.61 57.38 -28.43
N MET A 313 -19.14 57.60 -29.64
CA MET A 313 -18.87 58.75 -30.51
C MET A 313 -17.39 58.98 -30.88
N SER A 314 -16.55 57.94 -30.79
CA SER A 314 -15.18 57.94 -31.29
C SER A 314 -15.14 57.36 -32.71
N GLU A 315 -14.89 58.19 -33.73
CA GLU A 315 -14.85 57.73 -35.14
C GLU A 315 -13.75 56.68 -35.40
N LEU A 316 -12.75 56.57 -34.53
CA LEU A 316 -11.61 55.63 -34.63
C LEU A 316 -11.96 54.16 -34.32
N GLY A 317 -13.22 53.86 -33.98
CA GLY A 317 -13.63 52.52 -33.51
C GLY A 317 -14.64 51.74 -34.35
N ILE A 318 -15.27 52.36 -35.36
CA ILE A 318 -16.39 51.76 -36.11
C ILE A 318 -15.87 50.91 -37.28
N ASP A 319 -16.02 49.59 -37.18
CA ASP A 319 -15.65 48.62 -38.20
C ASP A 319 -16.87 47.77 -38.66
N THR A 320 -16.63 46.74 -39.48
CA THR A 320 -17.68 45.83 -39.98
C THR A 320 -18.44 45.10 -38.87
N ARG A 321 -17.89 45.00 -37.65
CA ARG A 321 -18.52 44.36 -36.50
C ARG A 321 -19.58 45.23 -35.84
N SER A 322 -19.62 46.54 -36.15
CA SER A 322 -20.73 47.43 -35.77
C SER A 322 -22.02 47.08 -36.53
N ASP A 323 -21.89 46.70 -37.80
CA ASP A 323 -23.01 46.19 -38.59
C ASP A 323 -23.46 44.82 -38.08
N ILE A 324 -22.54 43.97 -37.62
CA ILE A 324 -22.87 42.65 -37.03
C ILE A 324 -23.71 42.82 -35.75
N TYR A 325 -23.41 43.80 -34.91
CA TYR A 325 -24.24 44.11 -33.73
C TYR A 325 -25.65 44.55 -34.14
N SER A 326 -25.74 45.47 -35.09
CA SER A 326 -27.03 45.99 -35.59
C SER A 326 -27.87 44.87 -36.25
N LEU A 327 -27.23 43.96 -36.99
CA LEU A 327 -27.85 42.73 -37.52
C LEU A 327 -28.27 41.77 -36.40
N GLY A 328 -27.51 41.69 -35.30
CA GLY A 328 -27.87 40.95 -34.10
C GLY A 328 -29.15 41.49 -33.46
N VAL A 329 -29.31 42.82 -33.40
CA VAL A 329 -30.54 43.47 -32.90
C VAL A 329 -31.71 43.19 -33.84
N LEU A 330 -31.50 43.29 -35.16
CA LEU A 330 -32.51 42.95 -36.15
C LEU A 330 -32.96 41.48 -36.04
N LEU A 331 -32.02 40.55 -35.88
CA LEU A 331 -32.33 39.13 -35.67
C LEU A 331 -33.12 38.91 -34.38
N TYR A 332 -32.73 39.60 -33.30
CA TYR A 332 -33.45 39.56 -32.03
C TYR A 332 -34.91 39.96 -32.20
N GLU A 333 -35.18 41.04 -32.93
CA GLU A 333 -36.53 41.52 -33.19
C GLU A 333 -37.31 40.60 -34.13
N LEU A 334 -36.68 40.07 -35.17
CA LEU A 334 -37.32 39.07 -36.04
C LEU A 334 -37.73 37.82 -35.26
N LEU A 335 -36.99 37.43 -34.22
CA LEU A 335 -37.30 36.29 -33.36
C LEU A 335 -38.33 36.59 -32.28
N THR A 336 -38.31 37.80 -31.70
CA THR A 336 -39.11 38.10 -30.48
C THR A 336 -40.23 39.13 -30.68
N GLY A 337 -40.14 39.96 -31.73
CA GLY A 337 -41.05 41.08 -32.00
C GLY A 337 -40.72 42.35 -31.22
N GLN A 338 -39.67 42.32 -30.40
CA GLN A 338 -39.18 43.47 -29.61
C GLN A 338 -37.67 43.60 -29.79
N THR A 339 -37.13 44.79 -29.56
CA THR A 339 -35.67 45.00 -29.51
C THR A 339 -35.10 44.59 -28.14
N PRO A 340 -33.79 44.33 -28.02
CA PRO A 340 -33.15 43.98 -26.75
C PRO A 340 -33.33 45.06 -25.67
N PHE A 341 -33.39 46.33 -26.08
CA PHE A 341 -33.70 47.49 -25.25
C PHE A 341 -34.87 48.25 -25.89
N ASP A 342 -35.85 48.68 -25.12
CA ASP A 342 -37.00 49.43 -25.65
C ASP A 342 -36.55 50.82 -26.12
N ALA A 343 -36.91 51.18 -27.35
CA ALA A 343 -36.60 52.48 -27.92
C ALA A 343 -37.20 53.64 -27.11
N LYS A 344 -38.36 53.46 -26.47
CA LYS A 344 -39.02 54.47 -25.64
C LYS A 344 -38.28 54.70 -24.33
N ASP A 345 -37.85 53.61 -23.68
CA ASP A 345 -37.07 53.66 -22.44
C ASP A 345 -35.72 54.34 -22.68
N LEU A 346 -35.08 54.02 -23.80
CA LEU A 346 -33.83 54.65 -24.22
C LEU A 346 -34.00 56.17 -24.45
N LEU A 347 -35.07 56.59 -25.11
CA LEU A 347 -35.35 58.01 -25.39
C LEU A 347 -35.73 58.79 -24.12
N GLN A 348 -36.44 58.17 -23.17
CA GLN A 348 -36.82 58.80 -21.90
C GLN A 348 -35.64 58.96 -20.93
N ALA A 349 -34.63 58.08 -20.99
CA ALA A 349 -33.49 58.10 -20.08
C ALA A 349 -32.53 59.30 -20.29
N GLY A 350 -32.61 59.99 -21.44
CA GLY A 350 -31.66 61.04 -21.82
C GLY A 350 -30.37 60.50 -22.44
N LEU A 351 -29.61 61.35 -23.14
CA LEU A 351 -28.51 60.95 -24.03
C LEU A 351 -27.38 60.18 -23.32
N ASP A 352 -26.93 60.64 -22.16
CA ASP A 352 -25.81 59.99 -21.46
C ASP A 352 -26.22 58.65 -20.83
N ALA A 353 -27.44 58.56 -20.31
CA ALA A 353 -27.97 57.30 -19.76
C ALA A 353 -28.24 56.28 -20.87
N MET A 354 -28.77 56.70 -22.02
CA MET A 354 -28.95 55.86 -23.20
C MET A 354 -27.62 55.25 -23.66
N ARG A 355 -26.56 56.06 -23.77
CA ARG A 355 -25.22 55.58 -24.13
C ARG A 355 -24.69 54.58 -23.11
N ARG A 356 -24.91 54.84 -21.82
CA ARG A 356 -24.52 53.95 -20.74
C ARG A 356 -25.24 52.60 -20.82
N ILE A 357 -26.55 52.59 -21.07
CA ILE A 357 -27.35 51.38 -21.26
C ILE A 357 -26.80 50.54 -22.43
N ILE A 358 -26.57 51.17 -23.59
CA ILE A 358 -26.08 50.46 -24.77
C ILE A 358 -24.67 49.88 -24.55
N ARG A 359 -23.80 50.57 -23.79
CA ARG A 359 -22.42 50.12 -23.54
C ARG A 359 -22.30 49.09 -22.41
N GLU A 360 -23.01 49.29 -21.31
CA GLU A 360 -22.77 48.58 -20.05
C GLU A 360 -23.83 47.52 -19.75
N GLN A 361 -25.08 47.71 -20.19
CA GLN A 361 -26.16 46.76 -19.88
C GLN A 361 -26.14 45.59 -20.85
N GLU A 362 -26.03 44.37 -20.31
CA GLU A 362 -26.11 43.13 -21.09
C GLU A 362 -27.55 42.85 -21.55
N PRO A 363 -27.77 42.51 -22.83
CA PRO A 363 -29.11 42.22 -23.33
C PRO A 363 -29.63 40.89 -22.78
N ILE A 364 -30.93 40.84 -22.47
CA ILE A 364 -31.59 39.61 -22.05
C ILE A 364 -31.71 38.67 -23.25
N ARG A 365 -31.44 37.38 -23.07
CA ARG A 365 -31.55 36.38 -24.14
C ARG A 365 -32.94 36.36 -24.80
N PRO A 366 -33.04 36.15 -26.13
CA PRO A 366 -34.33 36.07 -26.83
C PRO A 366 -35.36 35.13 -26.20
N SER A 367 -34.96 33.91 -25.82
CA SER A 367 -35.87 32.95 -25.19
C SER A 367 -36.34 33.38 -23.81
N THR A 368 -35.44 33.99 -23.02
CA THR A 368 -35.77 34.55 -21.71
C THR A 368 -36.74 35.73 -21.86
N ARG A 369 -36.48 36.62 -22.82
CA ARG A 369 -37.37 37.75 -23.13
C ARG A 369 -38.78 37.27 -23.46
N LEU A 370 -38.92 36.29 -24.36
CA LEU A 370 -40.21 35.68 -24.69
C LEU A 370 -40.89 35.04 -23.46
N SER A 371 -40.11 34.39 -22.57
CA SER A 371 -40.68 33.78 -21.36
C SER A 371 -41.12 34.78 -20.29
N THR A 372 -40.57 36.00 -20.30
CA THR A 372 -40.89 37.06 -19.34
C THR A 372 -41.89 38.10 -19.86
N MET A 373 -42.25 38.03 -21.16
CA MET A 373 -43.27 38.91 -21.76
C MET A 373 -44.65 38.68 -21.14
N LEU A 374 -45.47 39.73 -21.15
CA LEU A 374 -46.89 39.61 -20.79
C LEU A 374 -47.58 38.61 -21.73
N ALA A 375 -48.50 37.80 -21.19
CA ALA A 375 -49.14 36.72 -21.94
C ALA A 375 -49.79 37.17 -23.26
N GLY A 376 -50.39 38.37 -23.28
CA GLY A 376 -50.99 38.95 -24.50
C GLY A 376 -49.97 39.32 -25.57
N GLU A 377 -48.79 39.82 -25.17
CA GLU A 377 -47.70 40.15 -26.11
C GLU A 377 -47.04 38.89 -26.67
N LEU A 378 -46.81 37.89 -25.82
CA LEU A 378 -46.28 36.60 -26.23
C LEU A 378 -47.24 35.88 -27.20
N ALA A 379 -48.55 35.91 -26.93
CA ALA A 379 -49.56 35.33 -27.82
C ALA A 379 -49.55 36.03 -29.19
N ARG A 380 -49.42 37.35 -29.21
CA ARG A 380 -49.31 38.12 -30.47
C ARG A 380 -48.03 37.78 -31.23
N ALA A 381 -46.88 37.75 -30.54
CA ALA A 381 -45.60 37.41 -31.14
C ALA A 381 -45.56 35.96 -31.70
N ALA A 382 -46.20 35.02 -31.01
CA ALA A 382 -46.32 33.62 -31.42
C ALA A 382 -47.27 33.44 -32.60
N SER A 383 -48.41 34.14 -32.60
CA SER A 383 -49.36 34.16 -33.73
C SER A 383 -48.71 34.65 -35.03
N HIS A 384 -47.97 35.76 -34.97
CA HIS A 384 -47.21 36.27 -36.13
C HIS A 384 -46.12 35.32 -36.64
N ARG A 385 -45.77 34.29 -35.87
CA ARG A 385 -44.73 33.29 -36.21
C ARG A 385 -45.30 31.89 -36.44
N GLN A 386 -46.62 31.76 -36.56
CA GLN A 386 -47.34 30.48 -36.72
C GLN A 386 -46.92 29.43 -35.67
N ALA A 387 -46.70 29.88 -34.43
CA ALA A 387 -46.27 29.02 -33.35
C ALA A 387 -47.18 29.20 -32.14
N GLU A 388 -47.32 28.13 -31.34
CA GLU A 388 -47.88 28.23 -30.00
C GLU A 388 -46.92 29.00 -29.08
N PRO A 389 -47.41 29.82 -28.13
CA PRO A 389 -46.57 30.58 -27.20
C PRO A 389 -45.40 29.79 -26.60
N PHE A 390 -45.68 28.59 -26.08
CA PHE A 390 -44.67 27.71 -25.50
C PHE A 390 -43.72 27.08 -26.53
N LYS A 391 -44.21 26.80 -27.75
CA LYS A 391 -43.39 26.24 -28.83
C LYS A 391 -42.42 27.28 -29.35
N LEU A 392 -42.84 28.55 -29.45
CA LEU A 392 -41.95 29.64 -29.88
C LEU A 392 -40.75 29.79 -28.92
N ILE A 393 -40.99 29.77 -27.61
CA ILE A 393 -39.91 29.83 -26.61
C ILE A 393 -38.92 28.68 -26.82
N HIS A 394 -39.41 27.45 -27.05
CA HIS A 394 -38.54 26.29 -27.28
C HIS A 394 -37.80 26.32 -28.61
N LEU A 395 -38.41 26.86 -29.67
CA LEU A 395 -37.76 27.00 -30.98
C LEU A 395 -36.57 27.97 -30.92
N VAL A 396 -36.71 29.06 -30.17
CA VAL A 396 -35.67 30.07 -30.00
C VAL A 396 -34.60 29.63 -28.98
N ARG A 397 -35.00 28.86 -27.96
CA ARG A 397 -34.11 28.44 -26.89
C ARG A 397 -32.98 27.54 -27.38
N GLY A 398 -31.74 27.94 -27.11
CA GLY A 398 -30.55 27.17 -27.47
C GLY A 398 -29.73 27.85 -28.56
N ASP A 399 -29.65 27.25 -29.75
CA ASP A 399 -28.74 27.73 -30.80
C ASP A 399 -29.03 29.18 -31.22
N LEU A 400 -30.29 29.58 -31.36
CA LEU A 400 -30.65 30.95 -31.72
C LEU A 400 -30.35 31.96 -30.61
N ASP A 401 -30.51 31.59 -29.32
CA ASP A 401 -30.02 32.42 -28.21
C ASP A 401 -28.51 32.65 -28.34
N TRP A 402 -27.73 31.59 -28.55
CA TRP A 402 -26.26 31.71 -28.67
C TRP A 402 -25.85 32.54 -29.87
N ILE A 403 -26.51 32.36 -31.01
CA ILE A 403 -26.22 33.11 -32.23
C ILE A 403 -26.45 34.60 -32.02
N VAL A 404 -27.61 34.97 -31.47
CA VAL A 404 -28.00 36.36 -31.21
C VAL A 404 -27.09 36.98 -30.15
N MET A 405 -26.86 36.29 -29.03
CA MET A 405 -26.03 36.82 -27.95
C MET A 405 -24.59 37.03 -28.39
N LYS A 406 -24.03 36.13 -29.21
CA LYS A 406 -22.69 36.30 -29.78
C LYS A 406 -22.61 37.51 -30.72
N ALA A 407 -23.67 37.82 -31.46
CA ALA A 407 -23.72 39.03 -32.29
C ALA A 407 -23.83 40.31 -31.45
N LEU A 408 -24.50 40.23 -30.29
CA LEU A 408 -24.73 41.34 -29.35
C LEU A 408 -23.66 41.51 -28.27
N GLU A 409 -22.56 40.75 -28.31
CA GLU A 409 -21.43 40.90 -27.38
C GLU A 409 -20.93 42.34 -27.34
N LYS A 410 -20.73 42.91 -26.16
CA LYS A 410 -20.27 44.31 -26.05
C LYS A 410 -18.84 44.45 -26.54
N GLU A 411 -17.98 43.48 -26.23
CA GLU A 411 -16.60 43.43 -26.72
C GLU A 411 -16.56 42.99 -28.19
N ARG A 412 -16.18 43.91 -29.09
CA ARG A 412 -16.12 43.66 -30.54
C ARG A 412 -15.32 42.41 -30.94
N ALA A 413 -14.26 42.08 -30.21
CA ALA A 413 -13.40 40.93 -30.51
C ALA A 413 -14.07 39.56 -30.24
N ARG A 414 -15.16 39.54 -29.46
CA ARG A 414 -15.93 38.32 -29.16
C ARG A 414 -17.12 38.09 -30.10
N ARG A 415 -17.47 39.10 -30.91
CA ARG A 415 -18.48 38.98 -31.97
C ARG A 415 -17.96 38.11 -33.11
N TYR A 416 -18.81 37.85 -34.10
CA TYR A 416 -18.37 37.23 -35.34
C TYR A 416 -17.36 38.13 -36.06
N ASP A 417 -16.34 37.51 -36.67
CA ASP A 417 -15.34 38.25 -37.46
C ASP A 417 -15.92 38.83 -38.74
N THR A 418 -16.95 38.19 -39.30
CA THR A 418 -17.62 38.59 -40.55
C THR A 418 -19.12 38.33 -40.47
N VAL A 419 -19.89 39.07 -41.27
CA VAL A 419 -21.35 38.86 -41.40
C VAL A 419 -21.66 37.47 -41.97
N ASN A 420 -20.79 36.94 -42.83
CA ASN A 420 -20.89 35.56 -43.32
C ASN A 420 -20.82 34.52 -42.19
N GLY A 421 -20.00 34.76 -41.16
CA GLY A 421 -19.91 33.89 -39.99
C GLY A 421 -21.23 33.80 -39.23
N LEU A 422 -21.91 34.94 -39.07
CA LEU A 422 -23.26 35.01 -38.48
C LEU A 422 -24.29 34.25 -39.35
N ALA A 423 -24.29 34.49 -40.67
CA ALA A 423 -25.19 33.81 -41.60
C ALA A 423 -24.99 32.29 -41.63
N LEU A 424 -23.74 31.82 -41.55
CA LEU A 424 -23.41 30.40 -41.56
C LEU A 424 -23.95 29.67 -40.34
N ASP A 425 -23.88 30.28 -39.15
CA ASP A 425 -24.42 29.67 -37.94
C ASP A 425 -25.96 29.67 -37.94
N VAL A 426 -26.62 30.68 -38.51
CA VAL A 426 -28.07 30.63 -38.76
C VAL A 426 -28.42 29.49 -39.72
N ARG A 427 -27.67 29.31 -40.80
CA ARG A 427 -27.89 28.20 -41.75
C ARG A 427 -27.65 26.83 -41.11
N ARG A 428 -26.58 26.67 -40.33
CA ARG A 428 -26.32 25.45 -39.55
C ARG A 428 -27.47 25.12 -38.61
N HIS A 429 -28.07 26.13 -37.97
CA HIS A 429 -29.26 25.91 -37.15
C HIS A 429 -30.43 25.34 -37.98
N LEU A 430 -30.70 25.93 -39.15
CA LEU A 430 -31.76 25.50 -40.08
C LEU A 430 -31.54 24.09 -40.64
N GLU A 431 -30.29 23.70 -40.86
CA GLU A 431 -29.89 22.38 -41.39
C GLU A 431 -29.66 21.32 -40.29
N HIS A 432 -29.92 21.68 -39.02
CA HIS A 432 -29.65 20.83 -37.86
C HIS A 432 -28.18 20.41 -37.74
N GLU A 433 -27.27 21.29 -38.11
CA GLU A 433 -25.83 21.15 -37.87
C GLU A 433 -25.40 21.84 -36.56
N PRO A 434 -24.24 21.48 -35.98
CA PRO A 434 -23.68 22.17 -34.83
C PRO A 434 -23.28 23.62 -35.18
N VAL A 435 -23.78 24.60 -34.43
CA VAL A 435 -23.44 26.03 -34.62
C VAL A 435 -22.12 26.38 -33.93
N GLY A 436 -21.33 27.27 -34.52
CA GLY A 436 -20.06 27.76 -33.97
C GLY A 436 -20.22 28.77 -32.83
N ALA A 437 -21.42 29.32 -32.63
CA ALA A 437 -21.77 30.21 -31.53
C ALA A 437 -21.80 29.52 -30.16
N ARG A 438 -22.00 28.20 -30.15
CA ARG A 438 -22.17 27.40 -28.93
C ARG A 438 -20.88 26.63 -28.61
N PRO A 439 -20.47 26.50 -27.33
CA PRO A 439 -19.29 25.72 -26.96
C PRO A 439 -19.39 24.26 -27.44
N PRO A 440 -18.32 23.67 -28.01
CA PRO A 440 -18.36 22.33 -28.56
C PRO A 440 -18.45 21.29 -27.42
N SER A 441 -19.60 20.63 -27.28
CA SER A 441 -19.74 19.45 -26.44
C SER A 441 -20.03 18.21 -27.30
N ASN A 442 -19.42 17.09 -26.93
CA ASN A 442 -19.64 15.81 -27.62
C ASN A 442 -21.12 15.41 -27.58
N PHE A 443 -21.80 15.72 -26.48
CA PHE A 443 -23.25 15.52 -26.33
C PHE A 443 -24.07 16.35 -27.34
N TYR A 444 -23.76 17.63 -27.50
CA TYR A 444 -24.43 18.50 -28.47
C TYR A 444 -24.23 18.04 -29.92
N ARG A 445 -23.00 17.64 -30.27
CA ARG A 445 -22.68 17.10 -31.61
C ARG A 445 -23.41 15.77 -31.88
N ALA A 446 -23.45 14.87 -30.90
CA ALA A 446 -24.18 13.61 -30.99
C ALA A 446 -25.69 13.83 -31.11
N GLN A 447 -26.26 14.76 -30.34
CA GLN A 447 -27.67 15.14 -30.43
C GLN A 447 -28.04 15.60 -31.84
N LYS A 448 -27.23 16.48 -32.45
CA LYS A 448 -27.44 16.95 -33.83
C LYS A 448 -27.33 15.81 -34.86
N LEU A 449 -26.38 14.91 -34.69
CA LEU A 449 -26.22 13.72 -35.54
C LEU A 449 -27.44 12.78 -35.47
N ILE A 450 -27.99 12.57 -34.28
CA ILE A 450 -29.20 11.75 -34.06
C ILE A 450 -30.43 12.39 -34.72
N TYR A 451 -30.58 13.70 -34.58
CA TYR A 451 -31.70 14.43 -35.21
C TYR A 451 -31.67 14.38 -36.74
N ARG A 452 -30.47 14.31 -37.34
CA ARG A 452 -30.27 14.18 -38.80
C ARG A 452 -30.51 12.76 -39.32
N ASN A 453 -30.24 11.73 -38.51
CA ASN A 453 -30.27 10.32 -38.92
C ASN A 453 -31.30 9.47 -38.15
N LYS A 454 -32.49 10.02 -37.87
CA LYS A 454 -33.51 9.38 -37.00
C LYS A 454 -33.88 7.95 -37.41
N GLY A 455 -33.95 7.64 -38.71
CA GLY A 455 -34.27 6.30 -39.21
C GLY A 455 -33.18 5.25 -38.90
N SER A 456 -31.93 5.59 -39.14
CA SER A 456 -30.79 4.67 -38.93
C SER A 456 -30.50 4.44 -37.44
N VAL A 457 -30.72 5.45 -36.60
CA VAL A 457 -30.53 5.35 -35.14
C VAL A 457 -31.65 4.53 -34.50
N ALA A 458 -32.89 4.65 -34.97
CA ALA A 458 -34.01 3.84 -34.47
C ALA A 458 -33.82 2.33 -34.74
N ALA A 459 -33.37 1.98 -35.95
CA ALA A 459 -33.07 0.59 -36.31
C ALA A 459 -31.91 0.00 -35.49
N GLY A 460 -30.83 0.76 -35.29
CA GLY A 460 -29.71 0.35 -34.43
C GLY A 460 -30.09 0.25 -32.94
N GLY A 461 -30.98 1.14 -32.48
CA GLY A 461 -31.44 1.17 -31.09
C GLY A 461 -32.23 -0.07 -30.69
N VAL A 462 -33.07 -0.62 -31.57
CA VAL A 462 -33.84 -1.85 -31.29
C VAL A 462 -32.91 -3.06 -31.14
N VAL A 463 -31.90 -3.18 -32.01
CA VAL A 463 -30.93 -4.28 -31.96
C VAL A 463 -30.05 -4.19 -30.71
N VAL A 464 -29.58 -2.99 -30.38
CA VAL A 464 -28.75 -2.74 -29.19
C VAL A 464 -29.56 -2.93 -27.89
N ALA A 465 -30.82 -2.49 -27.84
CA ALA A 465 -31.67 -2.69 -26.67
C ALA A 465 -31.98 -4.17 -26.40
N ALA A 466 -32.22 -4.96 -27.46
CA ALA A 466 -32.42 -6.41 -27.31
C ALA A 466 -31.15 -7.13 -26.82
N LEU A 467 -29.99 -6.77 -27.37
CA LEU A 467 -28.70 -7.34 -26.95
C LEU A 467 -28.28 -6.89 -25.55
N LEU A 468 -28.53 -5.63 -25.18
CA LEU A 468 -28.24 -5.12 -23.84
C LEU A 468 -29.21 -5.68 -22.80
N ALA A 469 -30.50 -5.82 -23.09
CA ALA A 469 -31.45 -6.43 -22.15
C ALA A 469 -31.10 -7.91 -21.88
N GLY A 470 -30.80 -8.68 -22.93
CA GLY A 470 -30.33 -10.07 -22.79
C GLY A 470 -28.99 -10.16 -22.04
N GLY A 471 -28.04 -9.28 -22.38
CA GLY A 471 -26.74 -9.21 -21.73
C GLY A 471 -26.81 -8.78 -20.26
N ILE A 472 -27.63 -7.79 -19.92
CA ILE A 472 -27.78 -7.26 -18.55
C ILE A 472 -28.48 -8.29 -17.65
N VAL A 473 -29.53 -8.95 -18.12
CA VAL A 473 -30.22 -9.98 -17.31
C VAL A 473 -29.31 -11.18 -17.08
N SER A 474 -28.64 -11.67 -18.12
CA SER A 474 -27.72 -12.80 -18.01
C SER A 474 -26.50 -12.47 -17.15
N THR A 475 -25.94 -11.26 -17.30
CA THR A 475 -24.78 -10.82 -16.53
C THR A 475 -25.16 -10.49 -15.09
N TRP A 476 -26.35 -9.92 -14.83
CA TRP A 476 -26.83 -9.67 -13.47
C TRP A 476 -27.11 -10.97 -12.72
N GLN A 477 -27.72 -11.98 -13.36
CA GLN A 477 -27.91 -13.29 -12.76
C GLN A 477 -26.58 -14.02 -12.54
N ALA A 478 -25.68 -14.02 -13.53
CA ALA A 478 -24.36 -14.65 -13.42
C ALA A 478 -23.45 -13.95 -12.40
N VAL A 479 -23.50 -12.61 -12.31
CA VAL A 479 -22.72 -11.83 -11.34
C VAL A 479 -23.32 -11.92 -9.95
N ARG A 480 -24.65 -11.99 -9.80
CA ARG A 480 -25.29 -12.24 -8.50
C ARG A 480 -24.96 -13.63 -7.98
N ALA A 481 -25.04 -14.65 -8.83
CA ALA A 481 -24.67 -16.03 -8.49
C ALA A 481 -23.17 -16.14 -8.18
N ARG A 482 -22.29 -15.60 -9.05
CA ARG A 482 -20.83 -15.64 -8.83
C ARG A 482 -20.37 -14.77 -7.66
N ARG A 483 -20.99 -13.61 -7.39
CA ARG A 483 -20.64 -12.79 -6.22
C ARG A 483 -21.11 -13.44 -4.92
N ALA A 484 -22.30 -14.05 -4.90
CA ALA A 484 -22.76 -14.81 -3.74
C ALA A 484 -21.86 -16.04 -3.49
N GLU A 485 -21.48 -16.76 -4.55
CA GLU A 485 -20.61 -17.92 -4.45
C GLU A 485 -19.17 -17.55 -4.08
N HIS A 486 -18.59 -16.49 -4.66
CA HIS A 486 -17.26 -16.02 -4.27
C HIS A 486 -17.24 -15.41 -2.87
N PHE A 487 -18.28 -14.68 -2.45
CA PHE A 487 -18.37 -14.15 -1.09
C PHE A 487 -18.58 -15.27 -0.06
N ALA A 488 -19.43 -16.27 -0.36
CA ALA A 488 -19.61 -17.45 0.48
C ALA A 488 -18.33 -18.28 0.56
N ARG A 489 -17.62 -18.51 -0.56
CA ARG A 489 -16.32 -19.21 -0.56
C ARG A 489 -15.24 -18.44 0.19
N GLN A 490 -15.22 -17.11 0.10
CA GLN A 490 -14.28 -16.28 0.86
C GLN A 490 -14.62 -16.26 2.36
N GLN A 491 -15.90 -16.21 2.74
CA GLN A 491 -16.32 -16.34 4.14
C GLN A 491 -16.04 -17.74 4.68
N GLU A 492 -16.27 -18.80 3.90
CA GLU A 492 -15.98 -20.17 4.30
C GLU A 492 -14.47 -20.41 4.45
N GLN A 493 -13.66 -19.91 3.52
CA GLN A 493 -12.20 -19.97 3.63
C GLN A 493 -11.68 -19.12 4.80
N GLY A 494 -12.24 -17.93 5.02
CA GLY A 494 -11.92 -17.08 6.16
C GLY A 494 -12.29 -17.74 7.49
N ALA A 495 -13.50 -18.30 7.59
CA ALA A 495 -13.97 -19.01 8.78
C ALA A 495 -13.15 -20.28 9.05
N ARG A 496 -12.78 -21.05 8.01
CA ARG A 496 -11.90 -22.22 8.14
C ARG A 496 -10.50 -21.85 8.62
N LYS A 497 -9.91 -20.79 8.09
CA LYS A 497 -8.60 -20.29 8.55
C LYS A 497 -8.65 -19.77 9.98
N ASN A 498 -9.73 -19.09 10.35
CA ASN A 498 -9.93 -18.60 11.72
C ASN A 498 -10.16 -19.76 12.71
N LEU A 499 -10.95 -20.78 12.33
CA LEU A 499 -11.16 -21.96 13.14
C LEU A 499 -9.87 -22.74 13.32
N TYR A 500 -9.11 -22.93 12.24
CA TYR A 500 -7.80 -23.55 12.30
C TYR A 500 -6.85 -22.80 13.26
N ALA A 501 -6.76 -21.48 13.14
CA ALA A 501 -5.93 -20.67 14.03
C ALA A 501 -6.38 -20.79 15.50
N ALA A 502 -7.69 -20.79 15.76
CA ALA A 502 -8.24 -21.00 17.10
C ALA A 502 -7.90 -22.39 17.66
N ASP A 503 -8.02 -23.44 16.86
CA ASP A 503 -7.71 -24.81 17.27
C ASP A 503 -6.21 -25.04 17.47
N MET A 504 -5.34 -24.37 16.69
CA MET A 504 -3.89 -24.40 16.93
C MET A 504 -3.54 -23.72 18.26
N ASN A 505 -4.17 -22.59 18.59
CA ASN A 505 -3.99 -21.94 19.89
C ASN A 505 -4.50 -22.82 21.03
N LEU A 506 -5.64 -23.47 20.88
CA LEU A 506 -6.16 -24.43 21.87
C LEU A 506 -5.26 -25.65 22.02
N ALA A 507 -4.65 -26.14 20.93
CA ALA A 507 -3.70 -27.23 20.97
C ALA A 507 -2.40 -26.83 21.67
N HIS A 508 -1.93 -25.60 21.46
CA HIS A 508 -0.79 -25.02 22.16
C HIS A 508 -1.07 -24.86 23.66
N GLN A 509 -2.19 -24.27 24.04
CA GLN A 509 -2.60 -24.16 25.45
C GLN A 509 -2.76 -25.55 26.11
N ALA A 510 -3.25 -26.53 25.35
CA ALA A 510 -3.33 -27.92 25.83
C ALA A 510 -1.95 -28.52 26.09
N ILE A 511 -0.93 -28.20 25.28
CA ILE A 511 0.47 -28.62 25.53
C ILE A 511 1.03 -27.93 26.77
N GLU A 512 0.84 -26.62 26.94
CA GLU A 512 1.31 -25.88 28.12
C GLU A 512 0.74 -26.42 29.43
N THR A 513 -0.55 -26.76 29.41
CA THR A 513 -1.24 -27.36 30.56
C THR A 513 -0.92 -28.85 30.76
N GLY A 514 -0.07 -29.44 29.92
CA GLY A 514 0.34 -30.85 29.99
C GLY A 514 -0.72 -31.84 29.47
N ASN A 515 -1.78 -31.36 28.82
CA ASN A 515 -2.84 -32.18 28.21
C ASN A 515 -2.51 -32.50 26.74
N PHE A 516 -1.45 -33.31 26.55
CA PHE A 516 -0.97 -33.72 25.22
C PHE A 516 -2.03 -34.47 24.41
N GLY A 517 -2.98 -35.13 25.09
CA GLY A 517 -4.13 -35.78 24.48
C GLY A 517 -5.04 -34.84 23.71
N ARG A 518 -5.48 -33.79 24.40
CA ARG A 518 -6.34 -32.76 23.81
C ARG A 518 -5.64 -32.07 22.66
N ALA A 519 -4.36 -31.72 22.82
CA ALA A 519 -3.55 -31.15 21.74
C ALA A 519 -3.54 -32.06 20.51
N ARG A 520 -3.25 -33.35 20.69
CA ARG A 520 -3.20 -34.31 19.59
C ARG A 520 -4.55 -34.52 18.90
N SER A 521 -5.65 -34.49 19.66
CA SER A 521 -7.00 -34.60 19.09
C SER A 521 -7.36 -33.41 18.20
N LEU A 522 -7.04 -32.19 18.66
CA LEU A 522 -7.24 -30.96 17.89
C LEU A 522 -6.38 -30.98 16.63
N LEU A 523 -5.12 -31.43 16.74
CA LEU A 523 -4.23 -31.55 15.59
C LEU A 523 -4.70 -32.65 14.62
N GLN A 524 -5.13 -33.83 15.09
CA GLN A 524 -5.60 -34.90 14.21
C GLN A 524 -6.79 -34.50 13.34
N ALA A 525 -7.67 -33.62 13.82
CA ALA A 525 -8.83 -33.12 13.07
C ALA A 525 -8.44 -32.42 11.75
N TYR A 526 -7.21 -31.93 11.65
CA TYR A 526 -6.68 -31.24 10.46
C TYR A 526 -5.75 -32.10 9.60
N ARG A 527 -5.73 -33.43 9.79
CA ARG A 527 -5.08 -34.33 8.81
C ARG A 527 -5.92 -34.38 7.52
N PRO A 528 -5.36 -34.02 6.34
CA PRO A 528 -6.13 -33.96 5.12
C PRO A 528 -6.56 -35.35 4.65
N ALA A 529 -7.82 -35.48 4.24
CA ALA A 529 -8.30 -36.64 3.49
C ALA A 529 -7.84 -36.56 2.02
N PRO A 530 -7.77 -37.68 1.27
CA PRO A 530 -7.38 -37.66 -0.14
C PRO A 530 -8.23 -36.66 -0.95
N GLY A 531 -7.59 -35.69 -1.60
CA GLY A 531 -8.25 -34.66 -2.42
C GLY A 531 -8.67 -33.39 -1.67
N GLN A 532 -8.47 -33.29 -0.35
CA GLN A 532 -8.62 -32.03 0.39
C GLN A 532 -7.35 -31.19 0.35
N GLU A 533 -7.53 -29.87 0.41
CA GLU A 533 -6.43 -28.90 0.57
C GLU A 533 -5.79 -29.09 1.95
N ASP A 534 -4.46 -29.25 1.98
CA ASP A 534 -3.70 -29.42 3.22
C ASP A 534 -3.53 -28.06 3.91
N LEU A 535 -4.32 -27.83 4.96
CA LEU A 535 -4.28 -26.60 5.75
C LEU A 535 -3.14 -26.58 6.78
N ARG A 536 -2.40 -27.67 6.94
CA ARG A 536 -1.38 -27.79 7.98
C ARG A 536 -0.17 -26.91 7.64
N GLY A 537 0.05 -25.89 8.45
CA GLY A 537 1.27 -25.10 8.45
C GLY A 537 2.33 -25.67 9.38
N PHE A 538 3.33 -24.85 9.65
CA PHE A 538 4.41 -25.20 10.56
C PHE A 538 3.88 -25.44 11.99
N GLU A 539 2.96 -24.61 12.46
CA GLU A 539 2.36 -24.63 13.78
C GLU A 539 1.74 -25.98 14.09
N TRP A 540 1.04 -26.57 13.12
CA TRP A 540 0.51 -27.91 13.25
C TRP A 540 1.62 -28.94 13.46
N ARG A 541 2.70 -28.87 12.67
CA ARG A 541 3.84 -29.80 12.73
C ARG A 541 4.61 -29.66 14.04
N TYR A 542 4.77 -28.44 14.53
CA TYR A 542 5.40 -28.15 15.82
C TYR A 542 4.57 -28.63 16.98
N LEU A 543 3.30 -28.27 17.03
CA LEU A 543 2.40 -28.75 18.08
C LEU A 543 2.27 -30.27 18.00
N TRP A 544 2.33 -30.86 16.80
CA TRP A 544 2.38 -32.31 16.62
C TRP A 544 3.66 -32.91 17.19
N ALA A 545 4.83 -32.34 16.89
CA ALA A 545 6.11 -32.76 17.45
C ALA A 545 6.17 -32.58 18.98
N ALA A 546 5.75 -31.42 19.48
CA ALA A 546 5.64 -31.12 20.91
C ALA A 546 4.65 -32.05 21.62
N SER A 547 3.57 -32.47 20.95
CA SER A 547 2.61 -33.44 21.50
C SER A 547 3.14 -34.88 21.59
N ARG A 548 4.28 -35.19 20.94
CA ARG A 548 4.98 -36.48 21.04
C ARG A 548 5.91 -36.55 22.26
N GLY A 549 6.27 -35.41 22.86
CA GLY A 549 7.05 -35.33 24.10
C GLY A 549 8.42 -36.03 24.00
N ASP A 550 8.86 -36.65 25.10
CA ASP A 550 10.18 -37.26 25.27
C ASP A 550 10.27 -38.69 24.68
N SER A 551 9.33 -39.07 23.83
CA SER A 551 9.25 -40.43 23.30
C SER A 551 10.26 -40.69 22.18
N VAL A 552 10.99 -41.80 22.30
CA VAL A 552 11.90 -42.29 21.25
C VAL A 552 11.12 -43.15 20.24
N ALA A 553 10.09 -43.86 20.72
CA ALA A 553 9.26 -44.71 19.89
C ALA A 553 7.86 -44.90 20.48
N THR A 554 6.88 -45.20 19.61
CA THR A 554 5.53 -45.57 20.00
C THR A 554 5.13 -46.86 19.30
N LEU A 555 4.73 -47.87 20.08
CA LEU A 555 4.18 -49.13 19.57
C LEU A 555 2.65 -49.01 19.52
N ARG A 556 2.06 -49.36 18.38
CA ARG A 556 0.62 -49.25 18.10
C ARG A 556 0.08 -50.59 17.62
N GLY A 557 -1.13 -50.92 18.04
CA GLY A 557 -1.86 -52.09 17.53
C GLY A 557 -2.96 -52.62 18.43
N HIS A 558 -3.00 -52.23 19.71
CA HIS A 558 -4.17 -52.47 20.55
C HIS A 558 -5.37 -51.63 20.08
N ALA A 559 -6.58 -52.16 20.24
CA ALA A 559 -7.83 -51.53 19.82
C ALA A 559 -8.60 -50.88 20.99
N ASN A 560 -7.98 -50.83 22.16
CA ASN A 560 -8.53 -50.26 23.38
C ASN A 560 -7.38 -49.99 24.38
N VAL A 561 -7.70 -49.39 25.53
CA VAL A 561 -6.79 -49.03 26.63
C VAL A 561 -5.76 -50.11 26.92
N VAL A 562 -4.47 -49.74 26.92
CA VAL A 562 -3.39 -50.65 27.31
C VAL A 562 -3.21 -50.59 28.82
N SER A 563 -3.72 -51.62 29.51
CA SER A 563 -3.89 -51.66 30.96
C SER A 563 -2.58 -51.79 31.72
N SER A 564 -1.62 -52.54 31.18
CA SER A 564 -0.34 -52.85 31.83
C SER A 564 0.70 -53.26 30.80
N VAL A 565 1.97 -53.08 31.16
CA VAL A 565 3.12 -53.42 30.34
C VAL A 565 4.22 -54.02 31.21
N ALA A 566 4.97 -54.97 30.67
CA ALA A 566 6.16 -55.53 31.30
C ALA A 566 7.25 -55.78 30.24
N VAL A 567 8.52 -55.73 30.66
CA VAL A 567 9.67 -56.02 29.81
C VAL A 567 10.25 -57.38 30.22
N SER A 568 10.68 -58.17 29.25
CA SER A 568 11.37 -59.43 29.51
C SER A 568 12.71 -59.20 30.24
N PRO A 569 13.17 -60.14 31.07
CA PRO A 569 14.44 -60.00 31.79
C PRO A 569 15.68 -59.84 30.90
N ASP A 570 15.62 -60.27 29.63
CA ASP A 570 16.67 -60.06 28.63
C ASP A 570 16.57 -58.71 27.89
N GLY A 571 15.51 -57.94 28.13
CA GLY A 571 15.28 -56.61 27.57
C GLY A 571 14.83 -56.58 26.11
N LYS A 572 14.65 -57.74 25.47
CA LYS A 572 14.35 -57.83 24.04
C LYS A 572 12.87 -57.71 23.72
N THR A 573 12.01 -58.12 24.65
CA THR A 573 10.58 -58.24 24.42
C THR A 573 9.79 -57.37 25.39
N VAL A 574 8.84 -56.59 24.88
CA VAL A 574 7.80 -55.95 25.67
C VAL A 574 6.53 -56.79 25.54
N VAL A 575 5.85 -57.04 26.66
CA VAL A 575 4.51 -57.61 26.68
C VAL A 575 3.53 -56.56 27.19
N SER A 576 2.39 -56.44 26.52
CA SER A 576 1.33 -55.51 26.90
C SER A 576 -0.01 -56.22 26.94
N CYS A 577 -0.89 -55.77 27.83
CA CYS A 577 -2.26 -56.25 27.89
C CYS A 577 -3.25 -55.10 27.80
N SER A 578 -4.44 -55.37 27.26
CA SER A 578 -5.42 -54.33 26.95
C SER A 578 -6.85 -54.74 27.27
N GLN A 579 -7.70 -53.73 27.42
CA GLN A 579 -9.15 -53.89 27.46
C GLN A 579 -9.74 -54.42 26.15
N ASP A 580 -8.95 -54.49 25.06
CA ASP A 580 -9.34 -55.18 23.82
C ASP A 580 -9.36 -56.72 23.94
N ARG A 581 -9.08 -57.23 25.15
CA ARG A 581 -9.06 -58.66 25.51
C ARG A 581 -7.85 -59.42 24.95
N THR A 582 -6.79 -58.72 24.60
CA THR A 582 -5.57 -59.32 24.07
C THR A 582 -4.35 -59.04 24.95
N VAL A 583 -3.37 -59.95 24.85
CA VAL A 583 -2.00 -59.74 25.31
C VAL A 583 -1.10 -59.80 24.08
N ARG A 584 -0.30 -58.76 23.85
CA ARG A 584 0.57 -58.61 22.68
C ARG A 584 2.04 -58.61 23.09
N LEU A 585 2.86 -59.18 22.22
CA LEU A 585 4.32 -59.20 22.35
C LEU A 585 4.93 -58.30 21.28
N TRP A 586 5.96 -57.56 21.66
CA TRP A 586 6.63 -56.58 20.82
C TRP A 586 8.14 -56.74 20.94
N ASP A 587 8.83 -56.64 19.81
CA ASP A 587 10.28 -56.59 19.81
C ASP A 587 10.76 -55.17 20.06
N VAL A 588 11.64 -54.99 21.05
CA VAL A 588 12.12 -53.66 21.49
C VAL A 588 13.00 -53.00 20.42
N ALA A 589 13.86 -53.78 19.76
CA ALA A 589 14.83 -53.26 18.81
C ALA A 589 14.19 -52.85 17.47
N SER A 590 13.41 -53.75 16.87
CA SER A 590 12.74 -53.56 15.58
C SER A 590 11.40 -52.82 15.69
N ARG A 591 10.84 -52.70 16.92
CA ARG A 591 9.57 -52.03 17.21
C ARG A 591 8.36 -52.67 16.51
N LYS A 592 8.47 -53.95 16.15
CA LYS A 592 7.42 -54.70 15.46
C LYS A 592 6.68 -55.62 16.42
N PRO A 593 5.39 -55.90 16.15
CA PRO A 593 4.66 -56.93 16.89
C PRO A 593 5.26 -58.32 16.60
N LEU A 594 5.56 -59.07 17.65
CA LEU A 594 6.04 -60.46 17.57
C LEU A 594 4.88 -61.46 17.53
N GLY A 595 3.75 -61.12 18.16
CA GLY A 595 2.60 -62.00 18.22
C GLY A 595 1.53 -61.53 19.20
N THR A 596 0.40 -62.22 19.21
CA THR A 596 -0.71 -61.98 20.14
C THR A 596 -1.09 -63.31 20.78
N LEU A 597 -1.19 -63.35 22.11
CA LEU A 597 -1.67 -64.53 22.83
C LEU A 597 -3.19 -64.71 22.61
N PRO A 598 -3.75 -65.90 22.89
CA PRO A 598 -5.17 -66.18 22.66
C PRO A 598 -6.11 -65.12 23.24
N LEU A 599 -7.20 -64.86 22.52
CA LEU A 599 -8.21 -63.88 22.91
C LEU A 599 -8.91 -64.30 24.21
N PHE A 600 -8.92 -63.42 25.19
CA PHE A 600 -9.58 -63.64 26.47
C PHE A 600 -11.08 -63.36 26.36
N LYS A 601 -11.88 -63.97 27.22
CA LYS A 601 -13.33 -63.67 27.30
C LYS A 601 -13.58 -62.26 27.85
N GLY A 602 -12.72 -61.78 28.74
CA GLY A 602 -12.82 -60.47 29.39
C GLY A 602 -11.61 -59.56 29.15
N MET A 603 -11.71 -58.32 29.60
CA MET A 603 -10.61 -57.33 29.58
C MET A 603 -9.41 -57.86 30.35
N VAL A 604 -8.19 -57.57 29.88
CA VAL A 604 -6.96 -57.96 30.57
C VAL A 604 -6.40 -56.74 31.31
N HIS A 605 -6.11 -56.91 32.60
CA HIS A 605 -5.82 -55.81 33.52
C HIS A 605 -4.35 -55.70 33.87
N THR A 606 -3.62 -56.81 33.85
CA THR A 606 -2.21 -56.87 34.23
C THR A 606 -1.49 -57.97 33.46
N VAL A 607 -0.19 -57.78 33.27
CA VAL A 607 0.69 -58.77 32.69
C VAL A 607 2.05 -58.70 33.37
N ALA A 608 2.72 -59.84 33.54
CA ALA A 608 4.05 -59.91 34.13
C ALA A 608 4.86 -61.07 33.52
N PHE A 609 6.18 -60.89 33.45
CA PHE A 609 7.12 -61.97 33.17
C PHE A 609 7.56 -62.65 34.47
N SER A 610 7.82 -63.96 34.41
CA SER A 610 8.59 -64.61 35.47
C SER A 610 10.02 -64.07 35.53
N PRO A 611 10.71 -64.16 36.69
CA PRO A 611 12.07 -63.64 36.83
C PRO A 611 13.08 -64.27 35.86
N ASP A 612 12.85 -65.52 35.44
CA ASP A 612 13.66 -66.23 34.45
C ASP A 612 13.24 -65.96 32.99
N GLY A 613 12.18 -65.18 32.77
CA GLY A 613 11.66 -64.81 31.46
C GLY A 613 10.93 -65.92 30.71
N LYS A 614 10.79 -67.13 31.29
CA LYS A 614 10.20 -68.30 30.62
C LYS A 614 8.68 -68.33 30.62
N LEU A 615 8.04 -67.53 31.48
CA LEU A 615 6.61 -67.51 31.66
C LEU A 615 6.04 -66.10 31.53
N ILE A 616 4.81 -66.03 31.02
CA ILE A 616 3.98 -64.82 31.02
C ILE A 616 2.73 -65.13 31.84
N ALA A 617 2.45 -64.32 32.85
CA ALA A 617 1.19 -64.35 33.58
C ALA A 617 0.33 -63.15 33.17
N ALA A 618 -0.97 -63.35 32.97
CA ALA A 618 -1.93 -62.28 32.76
C ALA A 618 -3.16 -62.47 33.64
N GLY A 619 -3.69 -61.34 34.11
CA GLY A 619 -4.92 -61.27 34.90
C GLY A 619 -6.07 -60.67 34.09
N SER A 620 -7.17 -61.41 33.98
CA SER A 620 -8.40 -61.04 33.27
C SER A 620 -9.52 -60.58 34.21
N GLY A 621 -10.46 -59.80 33.68
CA GLY A 621 -11.70 -59.40 34.34
C GLY A 621 -12.65 -60.55 34.63
N VAL A 622 -12.63 -61.62 33.83
CA VAL A 622 -13.62 -62.73 33.88
C VAL A 622 -12.97 -64.11 34.03
N GLU A 623 -11.77 -64.30 33.47
CA GLU A 623 -11.12 -65.64 33.42
C GLU A 623 -10.08 -65.85 34.53
N GLY A 624 -9.91 -64.88 35.41
CA GLY A 624 -8.93 -64.93 36.49
C GLY A 624 -7.50 -64.80 35.99
N MET A 625 -6.60 -65.64 36.52
CA MET A 625 -5.19 -65.67 36.13
C MET A 625 -4.96 -66.78 35.14
N THR A 626 -4.10 -66.49 34.19
CA THR A 626 -3.70 -67.42 33.12
C THR A 626 -2.20 -67.30 32.92
N LEU A 627 -1.54 -68.43 32.69
CA LEU A 627 -0.08 -68.55 32.62
C LEU A 627 0.32 -69.24 31.32
N TRP A 628 1.27 -68.66 30.58
CA TRP A 628 1.80 -69.19 29.32
C TRP A 628 3.31 -69.38 29.38
N SER A 629 3.81 -70.28 28.54
CA SER A 629 5.21 -70.30 28.14
C SER A 629 5.51 -69.10 27.23
N SER A 630 6.54 -68.33 27.55
CA SER A 630 6.96 -67.17 26.74
C SER A 630 7.54 -67.58 25.38
N GLU A 631 8.22 -68.72 25.31
CA GLU A 631 8.88 -69.23 24.11
C GLU A 631 7.89 -69.88 23.13
N SER A 632 6.99 -70.73 23.63
CA SER A 632 6.06 -71.49 22.77
C SER A 632 4.68 -70.82 22.63
N GLY A 633 4.35 -69.85 23.47
CA GLY A 633 3.00 -69.26 23.55
C GLY A 633 1.92 -70.24 24.05
N LYS A 634 2.30 -71.44 24.52
CA LYS A 634 1.37 -72.47 24.98
C LYS A 634 0.84 -72.13 26.37
N LEU A 635 -0.48 -72.27 26.56
CA LEU A 635 -1.15 -72.16 27.86
C LEU A 635 -0.68 -73.30 28.79
N LEU A 636 -0.28 -72.95 30.01
CA LEU A 636 0.20 -73.88 31.03
C LEU A 636 -0.84 -74.12 32.12
N CYS A 637 -1.40 -73.05 32.69
CA CYS A 637 -2.46 -73.16 33.70
C CYS A 637 -3.38 -71.93 33.71
N SER A 638 -4.56 -72.11 34.28
CA SER A 638 -5.55 -71.05 34.52
C SER A 638 -6.20 -71.23 35.89
N LEU A 639 -6.33 -70.16 36.65
CA LEU A 639 -7.03 -70.10 37.93
C LEU A 639 -8.19 -69.13 37.80
N SER A 640 -9.41 -69.60 38.08
CA SER A 640 -10.63 -68.78 38.01
C SER A 640 -10.65 -67.70 39.07
N GLY A 641 -11.12 -66.51 38.69
CA GLY A 641 -11.40 -65.41 39.60
C GLY A 641 -11.78 -64.14 38.83
N ASP A 642 -12.37 -63.17 39.51
CA ASP A 642 -12.79 -61.92 38.87
C ASP A 642 -11.76 -60.81 39.09
N ASN A 643 -11.58 -59.97 38.07
CA ASN A 643 -10.65 -58.82 38.06
C ASN A 643 -9.27 -59.12 38.63
N ALA A 644 -8.65 -60.16 38.09
CA ALA A 644 -7.38 -60.67 38.53
C ALA A 644 -6.22 -59.68 38.39
N ARG A 645 -5.35 -59.65 39.41
CA ARG A 645 -4.04 -59.00 39.40
C ARG A 645 -2.96 -60.03 39.71
N VAL A 646 -1.79 -59.91 39.08
CA VAL A 646 -0.72 -60.91 39.13
C VAL A 646 0.60 -60.20 39.40
N THR A 647 1.44 -60.79 40.24
CA THR A 647 2.82 -60.32 40.45
C THR A 647 3.70 -61.50 40.80
N PHE A 648 4.83 -61.66 40.12
CA PHE A 648 5.78 -62.72 40.43
C PHE A 648 6.63 -62.37 41.64
N SER A 649 7.01 -63.39 42.40
CA SER A 649 8.08 -63.24 43.39
C SER A 649 9.41 -62.99 42.67
N PRO A 650 10.23 -62.02 43.11
CA PRO A 650 11.58 -61.80 42.57
C PRO A 650 12.48 -63.02 42.76
N THR A 651 12.21 -63.81 43.79
CA THR A 651 12.97 -65.02 44.15
C THR A 651 12.05 -66.24 44.19
N GLY A 652 12.51 -67.37 43.65
CA GLY A 652 11.79 -68.63 43.68
C GLY A 652 10.59 -68.74 42.73
N SER A 653 9.74 -69.74 42.97
CA SER A 653 8.69 -70.16 42.05
C SER A 653 7.28 -69.72 42.47
N LEU A 654 7.16 -68.57 43.12
CA LEU A 654 5.89 -68.05 43.64
C LEU A 654 5.32 -66.90 42.78
N LEU A 655 3.99 -66.84 42.75
CA LEU A 655 3.19 -65.83 42.06
C LEU A 655 2.04 -65.42 42.99
N ALA A 656 1.84 -64.13 43.22
CA ALA A 656 0.67 -63.62 43.91
C ALA A 656 -0.43 -63.30 42.90
N PHE A 657 -1.65 -63.75 43.19
CA PHE A 657 -2.86 -63.59 42.41
C PHE A 657 -3.95 -62.92 43.26
N GLY A 658 -4.25 -61.65 43.02
CA GLY A 658 -5.32 -60.92 43.71
C GLY A 658 -6.61 -60.88 42.90
N THR A 659 -7.77 -61.02 43.53
CA THR A 659 -9.10 -60.93 42.87
C THR A 659 -9.92 -59.78 43.45
N SER A 660 -10.80 -59.18 42.65
CA SER A 660 -11.73 -58.13 43.11
C SER A 660 -13.09 -58.16 42.42
N LYS A 661 -14.12 -57.61 43.08
CA LYS A 661 -15.47 -57.52 42.51
C LYS A 661 -15.58 -56.54 41.34
N SER A 662 -14.69 -55.55 41.27
CA SER A 662 -14.67 -54.56 40.19
C SER A 662 -13.23 -54.10 39.90
N PHE A 663 -13.01 -53.65 38.66
CA PHE A 663 -11.72 -53.16 38.16
C PHE A 663 -11.22 -51.88 38.87
N PHE A 664 -12.14 -50.96 39.15
CA PHE A 664 -11.84 -49.71 39.86
C PHE A 664 -11.91 -49.87 41.37
N ASP A 665 -12.47 -50.98 41.83
CA ASP A 665 -12.71 -51.23 43.23
C ASP A 665 -11.45 -51.78 43.92
N SER A 666 -11.19 -51.26 45.12
CA SER A 666 -10.14 -51.73 46.01
C SER A 666 -10.64 -52.77 47.01
N ASP A 667 -11.94 -53.12 46.99
CA ASP A 667 -12.50 -54.32 47.60
C ASP A 667 -12.03 -55.57 46.84
N GLY A 668 -10.76 -55.91 47.07
CA GLY A 668 -10.25 -57.21 46.70
C GLY A 668 -10.79 -58.27 47.65
N GLN A 669 -11.26 -59.38 47.09
CA GLN A 669 -11.80 -60.49 47.86
C GLN A 669 -10.66 -61.24 48.58
N SER A 670 -9.62 -61.57 47.84
CA SER A 670 -8.49 -62.33 48.35
C SER A 670 -7.25 -62.13 47.50
N VAL A 671 -6.09 -62.33 48.14
CA VAL A 671 -4.82 -62.59 47.44
C VAL A 671 -4.45 -64.04 47.68
N THR A 672 -4.18 -64.77 46.61
CA THR A 672 -3.74 -66.17 46.63
C THR A 672 -2.28 -66.23 46.23
N LEU A 673 -1.48 -66.95 47.01
CA LEU A 673 -0.10 -67.25 46.69
C LEU A 673 -0.04 -68.60 45.98
N PHE A 674 0.42 -68.62 44.74
CA PHE A 674 0.48 -69.79 43.87
C PHE A 674 1.93 -70.15 43.56
N ASN A 675 2.29 -71.43 43.68
CA ASN A 675 3.58 -71.94 43.25
C ASN A 675 3.46 -72.49 41.83
N TYR A 676 4.06 -71.80 40.87
CA TYR A 676 3.94 -72.16 39.45
C TYR A 676 4.87 -73.29 39.02
N ALA A 677 5.86 -73.67 39.82
CA ALA A 677 6.68 -74.86 39.55
C ALA A 677 5.94 -76.15 39.93
N THR A 678 5.14 -76.11 41.01
CA THR A 678 4.38 -77.28 41.49
C THR A 678 2.92 -77.28 41.03
N GLY A 679 2.42 -76.14 40.55
CA GLY A 679 1.02 -75.95 40.17
C GLY A 679 0.05 -75.89 41.36
N LYS A 680 0.54 -75.61 42.58
CA LYS A 680 -0.27 -75.65 43.81
C LYS A 680 -0.41 -74.28 44.47
N THR A 681 -1.58 -74.03 45.02
CA THR A 681 -1.82 -72.90 45.94
C THR A 681 -1.09 -73.14 47.26
N VAL A 682 -0.31 -72.15 47.69
CA VAL A 682 0.47 -72.17 48.93
C VAL A 682 -0.32 -71.55 50.08
N ALA A 683 -0.95 -70.40 49.86
CA ALA A 683 -1.73 -69.68 50.86
C ALA A 683 -2.83 -68.85 50.19
N THR A 684 -3.93 -68.59 50.92
CA THR A 684 -4.97 -67.64 50.49
C THR A 684 -5.25 -66.67 51.64
N PHE A 685 -5.10 -65.38 51.37
CA PHE A 685 -5.31 -64.30 52.32
C PHE A 685 -6.71 -63.72 52.09
N ALA A 686 -7.70 -64.24 52.82
CA ALA A 686 -9.03 -63.64 52.90
C ALA A 686 -8.89 -62.22 53.48
N GLU A 687 -9.47 -61.21 52.83
CA GLU A 687 -9.29 -59.78 53.16
C GLU A 687 -7.88 -59.22 52.87
N GLY A 688 -7.08 -59.89 52.03
CA GLY A 688 -5.78 -59.40 51.56
C GLY A 688 -5.85 -58.26 50.54
N GLY A 689 -7.04 -57.83 50.14
CA GLY A 689 -7.25 -56.88 49.04
C GLY A 689 -6.94 -57.50 47.67
N SER A 690 -6.58 -56.66 46.69
CA SER A 690 -6.29 -57.09 45.30
C SER A 690 -4.92 -56.62 44.80
N ARG A 691 -4.10 -56.04 45.67
CA ARG A 691 -2.73 -55.60 45.37
C ARG A 691 -1.75 -56.33 46.26
N ALA A 692 -0.67 -56.80 45.66
CA ALA A 692 0.41 -57.47 46.34
C ALA A 692 1.75 -56.98 45.79
N ALA A 693 2.75 -56.83 46.66
CA ALA A 693 4.14 -56.65 46.26
C ALA A 693 5.04 -57.51 47.15
N PHE A 694 6.00 -58.19 46.53
CA PHE A 694 7.03 -58.93 47.25
C PHE A 694 8.20 -58.01 47.60
N SER A 695 8.81 -58.25 48.76
CA SER A 695 10.12 -57.66 49.05
C SER A 695 11.19 -58.23 48.10
N PRO A 696 12.32 -57.53 47.90
CA PRO A 696 13.36 -57.96 46.96
C PRO A 696 13.95 -59.35 47.27
N ASP A 697 13.96 -59.75 48.54
CA ASP A 697 14.41 -61.08 48.99
C ASP A 697 13.31 -62.16 48.86
N GLY A 698 12.08 -61.78 48.50
CA GLY A 698 10.90 -62.65 48.41
C GLY A 698 10.36 -63.15 49.76
N ARG A 699 10.84 -62.60 50.87
CA ARG A 699 10.44 -63.03 52.22
C ARG A 699 9.14 -62.39 52.69
N LEU A 700 8.97 -61.10 52.43
CA LEU A 700 7.80 -60.33 52.84
C LEU A 700 6.84 -60.14 51.67
N LEU A 701 5.54 -60.18 51.97
CA LEU A 701 4.45 -59.85 51.08
C LEU A 701 3.67 -58.67 51.65
N ALA A 702 3.67 -57.54 50.95
CA ALA A 702 2.82 -56.40 51.26
C ALA A 702 1.48 -56.55 50.53
N LEU A 703 0.38 -56.46 51.27
CA LEU A 703 -0.99 -56.64 50.80
C LEU A 703 -1.80 -55.36 51.02
N ALA A 704 -2.52 -54.90 49.99
CA ALA A 704 -3.34 -53.70 50.10
C ALA A 704 -4.73 -53.82 49.43
N GLY A 705 -5.72 -53.22 50.11
CA GLY A 705 -7.12 -53.11 49.70
C GLY A 705 -7.71 -51.73 50.06
N ARG A 706 -9.00 -51.68 50.44
CA ARG A 706 -9.68 -50.45 50.88
C ARG A 706 -9.45 -50.10 52.36
N SER A 707 -8.90 -51.02 53.15
CA SER A 707 -8.42 -50.73 54.50
C SER A 707 -7.45 -49.56 54.47
N ASP A 708 -7.47 -48.74 55.51
CA ASP A 708 -6.50 -47.66 55.75
C ASP A 708 -5.09 -48.20 56.06
N ALA A 709 -4.82 -49.47 55.73
CA ALA A 709 -3.63 -50.19 56.13
C ALA A 709 -3.09 -51.05 54.98
N VAL A 710 -1.76 -51.00 54.78
CA VAL A 710 -1.01 -52.01 54.01
C VAL A 710 -0.52 -53.07 55.00
N ARG A 711 -0.97 -54.32 54.85
CA ARG A 711 -0.59 -55.43 55.74
C ARG A 711 0.68 -56.10 55.24
N LEU A 712 1.60 -56.42 56.14
CA LEU A 712 2.89 -57.02 55.85
C LEU A 712 2.89 -58.45 56.37
N TRP A 713 3.12 -59.43 55.49
CA TRP A 713 3.16 -60.85 55.81
C TRP A 713 4.55 -61.41 55.60
N ASP A 714 5.04 -62.21 56.54
CA ASP A 714 6.24 -63.02 56.33
C ASP A 714 5.81 -64.36 55.74
N ILE A 715 6.22 -64.62 54.50
CA ILE A 715 5.85 -65.83 53.74
C ILE A 715 6.54 -67.07 54.31
N THR A 716 7.74 -66.92 54.86
CA THR A 716 8.51 -68.05 55.41
C THR A 716 7.92 -68.55 56.72
N VAL A 717 7.41 -67.62 57.54
CA VAL A 717 6.78 -67.93 58.83
C VAL A 717 5.27 -68.17 58.68
N GLY A 718 4.65 -67.64 57.64
CA GLY A 718 3.21 -67.77 57.39
C GLY A 718 2.34 -66.92 58.33
N ARG A 719 2.81 -65.73 58.74
CA ARG A 719 2.04 -64.82 59.61
C ARG A 719 2.21 -63.35 59.26
N GLU A 720 1.25 -62.52 59.65
CA GLU A 720 1.36 -61.06 59.60
C GLU A 720 2.42 -60.56 60.59
N VAL A 721 3.26 -59.64 60.13
CA VAL A 721 4.37 -59.04 60.91
C VAL A 721 4.20 -57.54 61.16
N GLY A 722 3.25 -56.88 60.49
CA GLY A 722 2.97 -55.46 60.69
C GLY A 722 1.92 -54.88 59.75
N ALA A 723 1.51 -53.64 60.01
CA ALA A 723 0.55 -52.93 59.16
C ALA A 723 0.87 -51.43 59.09
N LEU A 724 1.01 -50.89 57.88
CA LEU A 724 1.30 -49.47 57.62
C LEU A 724 -0.02 -48.71 57.50
N ARG A 725 -0.40 -47.91 58.51
CA ARG A 725 -1.71 -47.24 58.57
C ARG A 725 -1.67 -45.79 58.10
N LYS A 726 -2.53 -45.45 57.14
CA LYS A 726 -2.83 -44.09 56.68
C LYS A 726 -4.26 -44.03 56.13
N ALA A 727 -5.02 -42.98 56.51
CA ALA A 727 -6.42 -42.76 56.13
C ALA A 727 -6.60 -42.37 54.64
N SER A 728 -6.20 -43.25 53.73
CA SER A 728 -6.43 -43.09 52.30
C SER A 728 -6.35 -44.44 51.58
N THR A 729 -7.16 -44.63 50.55
CA THR A 729 -7.18 -45.88 49.79
C THR A 729 -5.92 -46.01 48.95
N VAL A 730 -5.26 -47.16 49.06
CA VAL A 730 -4.05 -47.50 48.30
C VAL A 730 -4.41 -47.80 46.84
N ARG A 731 -3.59 -47.30 45.91
CA ARG A 731 -3.77 -47.49 44.47
C ARG A 731 -2.80 -48.52 43.89
N THR A 732 -1.50 -48.36 44.18
CA THR A 732 -0.44 -49.32 43.86
C THR A 732 0.68 -49.23 44.89
N LEU A 733 1.51 -50.27 45.00
CA LEU A 733 2.66 -50.33 45.90
C LEU A 733 3.81 -51.12 45.28
N ALA A 734 5.04 -50.74 45.63
CA ALA A 734 6.26 -51.41 45.17
C ALA A 734 7.38 -51.28 46.22
N PHE A 735 8.13 -52.35 46.42
CA PHE A 735 9.34 -52.30 47.25
C PHE A 735 10.51 -51.72 46.44
N ALA A 736 11.33 -50.89 47.09
CA ALA A 736 12.58 -50.42 46.52
C ALA A 736 13.61 -51.56 46.46
N PRO A 737 14.27 -51.79 45.30
CA PRO A 737 15.33 -52.78 45.17
C PRO A 737 16.50 -52.47 46.11
N GLY A 738 16.98 -53.48 46.86
CA GLY A 738 18.15 -53.35 47.72
C GLY A 738 17.96 -52.53 49.01
N SER A 739 16.76 -52.01 49.28
CA SER A 739 16.43 -51.31 50.54
C SER A 739 15.26 -51.99 51.28
N ARG A 740 14.94 -51.50 52.48
CA ARG A 740 13.75 -51.92 53.27
C ARG A 740 12.59 -50.93 53.12
N GLU A 741 12.56 -50.17 52.02
CA GLU A 741 11.54 -49.14 51.81
C GLU A 741 10.40 -49.68 50.94
N LEU A 742 9.18 -49.29 51.30
CA LEU A 742 7.98 -49.57 50.52
C LEU A 742 7.37 -48.26 50.03
N VAL A 743 7.20 -48.12 48.72
CA VAL A 743 6.53 -46.98 48.12
C VAL A 743 5.07 -47.32 47.88
N VAL A 744 4.18 -46.44 48.36
CA VAL A 744 2.73 -46.62 48.31
C VAL A 744 2.10 -45.38 47.69
N SER A 745 1.33 -45.56 46.62
CA SER A 745 0.48 -44.49 46.06
C SER A 745 -0.96 -44.60 46.55
N TYR A 746 -1.63 -43.46 46.60
CA TYR A 746 -3.02 -43.36 47.03
C TYR A 746 -3.90 -42.73 45.94
N TRP A 747 -5.21 -42.90 46.07
CA TRP A 747 -6.18 -42.28 45.15
C TRP A 747 -6.15 -40.76 45.13
N SER A 748 -5.57 -40.10 46.14
CA SER A 748 -5.34 -38.65 46.14
C SER A 748 -4.23 -38.19 45.18
N GLY A 749 -3.44 -39.11 44.61
CA GLY A 749 -2.24 -38.78 43.83
C GLY A 749 -0.96 -38.65 44.67
N ALA A 750 -1.07 -38.66 45.99
CA ALA A 750 0.09 -38.69 46.87
C ALA A 750 0.83 -40.03 46.77
N VAL A 751 2.16 -39.98 46.80
CA VAL A 751 3.03 -41.16 46.91
C VAL A 751 3.82 -41.04 48.21
N HIS A 752 3.84 -42.10 49.01
CA HIS A 752 4.56 -42.12 50.29
C HIS A 752 5.62 -43.21 50.27
N VAL A 753 6.79 -42.88 50.79
CA VAL A 753 7.87 -43.82 51.01
C VAL A 753 7.85 -44.20 52.48
N TRP A 754 7.75 -45.49 52.76
CA TRP A 754 7.68 -46.05 54.11
C TRP A 754 8.94 -46.82 54.45
N ASP A 755 9.45 -46.62 55.66
CA ASP A 755 10.35 -47.56 56.29
C ASP A 755 9.52 -48.74 56.83
N VAL A 756 9.73 -49.92 56.25
CA VAL A 756 8.95 -51.12 56.57
C VAL A 756 9.29 -51.66 57.97
N ALA A 757 10.54 -51.53 58.40
CA ALA A 757 10.97 -52.03 59.70
C ALA A 757 10.46 -51.15 60.85
N ARG A 758 10.45 -49.83 60.65
CA ARG A 758 9.99 -48.83 61.62
C ARG A 758 8.50 -48.51 61.50
N GLN A 759 7.85 -48.93 60.41
CA GLN A 759 6.46 -48.64 60.07
C GLN A 759 6.15 -47.14 60.09
N LYS A 760 7.08 -46.32 59.56
CA LYS A 760 6.96 -44.85 59.51
C LYS A 760 7.12 -44.33 58.09
N ILE A 761 6.42 -43.25 57.79
CA ILE A 761 6.60 -42.49 56.56
C ILE A 761 7.96 -41.78 56.64
N LEU A 762 8.83 -42.04 55.66
CA LEU A 762 10.09 -41.33 55.47
C LEU A 762 9.88 -40.02 54.73
N THR A 763 9.12 -40.06 53.62
CA THR A 763 8.81 -38.88 52.81
C THR A 763 7.50 -39.04 52.04
N SER A 764 6.95 -37.92 51.58
CA SER A 764 5.76 -37.84 50.74
C SER A 764 6.09 -37.07 49.46
N LEU A 765 5.78 -37.65 48.31
CA LEU A 765 5.99 -37.08 46.99
C LEU A 765 4.64 -36.60 46.45
N THR A 766 4.52 -35.28 46.25
CA THR A 766 3.30 -34.63 45.75
C THR A 766 3.63 -33.83 44.50
N ALA A 767 3.86 -34.52 43.38
CA ALA A 767 4.12 -33.84 42.11
C ALA A 767 3.15 -34.21 40.99
N HIS A 768 2.44 -35.34 41.09
CA HIS A 768 1.39 -35.66 40.13
C HIS A 768 0.10 -34.91 40.45
N ALA A 769 -0.54 -34.37 39.41
CA ALA A 769 -1.79 -33.62 39.54
C ALA A 769 -3.03 -34.54 39.57
N ALA A 770 -2.82 -35.83 39.35
CA ALA A 770 -3.87 -36.84 39.31
C ALA A 770 -3.35 -38.16 39.93
N PRO A 771 -4.22 -39.18 40.12
CA PRO A 771 -3.83 -40.40 40.79
C PRO A 771 -2.73 -41.17 40.03
N VAL A 772 -1.67 -41.55 40.76
CA VAL A 772 -0.61 -42.45 40.28
C VAL A 772 -1.20 -43.84 40.09
N ARG A 773 -1.08 -44.38 38.88
CA ARG A 773 -1.67 -45.66 38.46
C ARG A 773 -0.72 -46.82 38.68
N ASP A 774 0.57 -46.59 38.48
CA ASP A 774 1.60 -47.62 38.57
C ASP A 774 2.95 -47.04 39.04
N ILE A 775 3.77 -47.88 39.69
CA ILE A 775 5.07 -47.54 40.26
C ILE A 775 6.03 -48.68 39.96
N THR A 776 7.22 -48.34 39.48
CA THR A 776 8.30 -49.33 39.26
C THR A 776 9.67 -48.71 39.55
N PHE A 777 10.64 -49.55 39.81
CA PHE A 777 12.04 -49.14 40.01
C PHE A 777 12.90 -49.60 38.86
N SER A 778 13.96 -48.84 38.57
CA SER A 778 15.03 -49.30 37.71
C SER A 778 15.72 -50.52 38.34
N PRO A 779 16.30 -51.42 37.53
CA PRO A 779 16.94 -52.65 38.04
C PRO A 779 18.07 -52.41 39.04
N ASP A 780 18.77 -51.27 38.93
CA ASP A 780 19.82 -50.83 39.87
C ASP A 780 19.28 -50.19 41.17
N GLY A 781 17.95 -50.02 41.28
CA GLY A 781 17.27 -49.39 42.40
C GLY A 781 17.48 -47.87 42.50
N GLN A 782 18.23 -47.23 41.60
CA GLN A 782 18.61 -45.82 41.72
C GLN A 782 17.54 -44.84 41.23
N THR A 783 16.62 -45.30 40.38
CA THR A 783 15.58 -44.47 39.79
C THR A 783 14.21 -45.12 39.98
N MET A 784 13.25 -44.36 40.46
CA MET A 784 11.85 -44.79 40.49
C MET A 784 11.08 -44.10 39.37
N ALA A 785 10.18 -44.83 38.70
CA ALA A 785 9.22 -44.27 37.75
C ALA A 785 7.79 -44.37 38.30
N THR A 786 7.03 -43.29 38.16
CA THR A 786 5.62 -43.24 38.55
C THR A 786 4.77 -42.83 37.34
N ALA A 787 3.82 -43.68 36.95
CA ALA A 787 2.87 -43.41 35.88
C ALA A 787 1.55 -42.88 36.45
N SER A 788 1.00 -41.83 35.84
CA SER A 788 -0.16 -41.13 36.39
C SER A 788 -1.26 -40.87 35.39
N SER A 789 -2.47 -40.68 35.96
CA SER A 789 -3.65 -40.24 35.22
C SER A 789 -3.50 -38.81 34.66
N ASP A 790 -2.46 -38.07 35.08
CA ASP A 790 -2.12 -36.74 34.55
C ASP A 790 -1.35 -36.79 33.21
N GLN A 791 -1.32 -37.95 32.56
CA GLN A 791 -0.71 -38.20 31.25
C GLN A 791 0.83 -38.20 31.27
N THR A 792 1.45 -38.16 32.47
CA THR A 792 2.91 -38.14 32.60
C THR A 792 3.47 -39.38 33.28
N VAL A 793 4.73 -39.67 32.98
CA VAL A 793 5.58 -40.54 33.80
C VAL A 793 6.64 -39.67 34.46
N ARG A 794 6.78 -39.72 35.79
CA ARG A 794 7.84 -39.00 36.50
C ARG A 794 8.94 -39.94 36.93
N LEU A 795 10.18 -39.49 36.79
CA LEU A 795 11.36 -40.20 37.25
C LEU A 795 11.90 -39.51 38.51
N TRP A 796 12.22 -40.31 39.51
CA TRP A 796 12.66 -39.87 40.82
C TRP A 796 13.98 -40.51 41.15
N ASP A 797 14.84 -39.76 41.82
CA ASP A 797 16.03 -40.30 42.43
C ASP A 797 15.64 -41.11 43.67
N ALA A 798 16.00 -42.38 43.75
CA ALA A 798 15.55 -43.24 44.84
C ALA A 798 16.30 -42.96 46.17
N ALA A 799 17.48 -42.36 46.13
CA ALA A 799 18.24 -42.04 47.34
C ALA A 799 17.76 -40.72 47.97
N THR A 800 17.48 -39.70 47.15
CA THR A 800 17.10 -38.36 47.61
C THR A 800 15.60 -38.08 47.50
N TRP A 801 14.86 -38.93 46.78
CA TRP A 801 13.44 -38.77 46.44
C TRP A 801 13.10 -37.47 45.70
N GLN A 802 14.09 -36.87 45.02
CA GLN A 802 13.89 -35.70 44.19
C GLN A 802 13.50 -36.07 42.76
N SER A 803 12.69 -35.21 42.13
CA SER A 803 12.27 -35.38 40.74
C SER A 803 13.47 -35.19 39.80
N LYS A 804 13.80 -36.23 39.02
CA LYS A 804 14.88 -36.22 38.01
C LYS A 804 14.38 -35.75 36.64
N ALA A 805 13.20 -36.20 36.25
CA ALA A 805 12.63 -35.92 34.94
C ALA A 805 11.11 -36.13 34.93
N VAL A 806 10.43 -35.49 33.97
CA VAL A 806 9.02 -35.75 33.67
C VAL A 806 8.95 -36.16 32.21
N LEU A 807 8.69 -37.44 31.95
CA LEU A 807 8.50 -37.98 30.63
C LEU A 807 7.09 -37.70 30.15
N ARG A 808 7.00 -37.03 29.01
CA ARG A 808 5.75 -36.61 28.38
C ARG A 808 5.57 -37.32 27.05
N GLY A 809 4.33 -37.39 26.58
CA GLY A 809 4.03 -37.91 25.24
C GLY A 809 2.78 -38.78 25.16
N HIS A 810 2.27 -39.33 26.27
CA HIS A 810 0.98 -40.03 26.23
C HIS A 810 -0.17 -39.03 26.08
N GLY A 811 -1.16 -39.40 25.27
CA GLY A 811 -2.34 -38.59 24.97
C GLY A 811 -3.51 -38.82 25.92
N ASN A 812 -3.31 -39.63 26.95
CA ASN A 812 -4.33 -39.92 27.95
C ASN A 812 -3.64 -40.51 29.20
N GLU A 813 -4.41 -40.86 30.21
CA GLU A 813 -3.93 -41.46 31.45
C GLU A 813 -2.88 -42.56 31.19
N VAL A 814 -1.74 -42.51 31.90
CA VAL A 814 -0.72 -43.56 31.83
C VAL A 814 -1.03 -44.59 32.91
N TRP A 815 -1.21 -45.84 32.51
CA TRP A 815 -1.75 -46.91 33.36
C TRP A 815 -0.71 -47.92 33.81
N GLY A 816 0.37 -48.10 33.05
CA GLY A 816 1.46 -49.01 33.38
C GLY A 816 2.82 -48.41 33.05
N VAL A 817 3.84 -48.82 33.79
CA VAL A 817 5.24 -48.42 33.54
C VAL A 817 6.22 -49.54 33.91
N ALA A 818 7.25 -49.73 33.09
CA ALA A 818 8.32 -50.69 33.30
C ALA A 818 9.67 -50.11 32.83
N PHE A 819 10.76 -50.53 33.45
CA PHE A 819 12.11 -50.27 32.94
C PHE A 819 12.60 -51.43 32.10
N THR A 820 13.44 -51.14 31.11
CA THR A 820 14.32 -52.15 30.52
C THR A 820 15.38 -52.61 31.53
N PRO A 821 15.90 -53.85 31.43
CA PRO A 821 16.89 -54.40 32.35
C PRO A 821 18.20 -53.59 32.45
N ASP A 822 18.52 -52.80 31.43
CA ASP A 822 19.68 -51.89 31.42
C ASP A 822 19.42 -50.54 32.13
N GLY A 823 18.18 -50.27 32.54
CA GLY A 823 17.74 -49.02 33.17
C GLY A 823 17.73 -47.80 32.25
N GLN A 824 18.01 -47.95 30.94
CA GLN A 824 18.14 -46.84 30.00
C GLN A 824 16.82 -46.40 29.39
N THR A 825 15.84 -47.30 29.31
CA THR A 825 14.56 -47.04 28.66
C THR A 825 13.41 -47.27 29.62
N VAL A 826 12.44 -46.37 29.58
CA VAL A 826 11.16 -46.47 30.27
C VAL A 826 10.11 -46.84 29.23
N VAL A 827 9.38 -47.91 29.50
CA VAL A 827 8.25 -48.37 28.70
C VAL A 827 6.98 -48.04 29.45
N SER A 828 6.08 -47.29 28.85
CA SER A 828 4.81 -46.90 29.47
C SER A 828 3.61 -47.26 28.60
N SER A 829 2.50 -47.62 29.24
CA SER A 829 1.24 -47.96 28.58
C SER A 829 0.14 -47.00 28.98
N SER A 830 -0.76 -46.69 28.05
CA SER A 830 -1.78 -45.66 28.28
C SER A 830 -3.17 -46.03 27.78
N LYS A 831 -4.13 -45.30 28.33
CA LYS A 831 -5.51 -45.19 27.87
C LYS A 831 -5.62 -44.61 26.44
N ASP A 832 -4.55 -44.05 25.89
CA ASP A 832 -4.48 -43.62 24.48
C ASP A 832 -4.23 -44.78 23.49
N GLU A 833 -4.33 -46.03 23.95
CA GLU A 833 -4.18 -47.26 23.16
C GLU A 833 -2.74 -47.54 22.70
N THR A 834 -1.77 -46.78 23.21
CA THR A 834 -0.37 -46.89 22.81
C THR A 834 0.55 -47.34 23.94
N ILE A 835 1.70 -47.85 23.52
CA ILE A 835 2.85 -48.11 24.36
C ILE A 835 3.97 -47.18 23.89
N MET A 836 4.67 -46.55 24.82
CA MET A 836 5.70 -45.56 24.53
C MET A 836 7.03 -46.00 25.12
N LEU A 837 8.11 -45.85 24.36
CA LEU A 837 9.48 -46.07 24.82
C LEU A 837 10.18 -44.70 24.90
N SER A 838 10.66 -44.35 26.09
CA SER A 838 11.27 -43.05 26.38
C SER A 838 12.61 -43.25 27.08
N PRO A 839 13.59 -42.34 26.92
CA PRO A 839 14.86 -42.47 27.61
C PRO A 839 14.70 -42.17 29.09
N ALA A 840 15.35 -42.94 29.95
CA ALA A 840 15.36 -42.72 31.40
C ALA A 840 16.13 -41.45 31.83
N ARG A 841 16.81 -40.78 30.89
CA ARG A 841 17.53 -39.51 31.08
C ARG A 841 17.28 -38.59 29.87
N PRO A 842 16.43 -37.55 29.96
CA PRO A 842 16.27 -36.59 28.88
C PRO A 842 17.53 -35.71 28.71
N SER A 843 17.72 -35.14 27.52
CA SER A 843 18.84 -34.23 27.21
C SER A 843 18.77 -32.96 28.06
N ARG A 844 19.77 -32.76 28.93
CA ARG A 844 19.91 -31.61 29.85
C ARG A 844 19.81 -30.25 29.14
N SER A 845 19.07 -29.30 29.74
CA SER A 845 19.35 -27.87 29.61
C SER A 845 20.68 -27.56 30.30
N LEU A 846 21.53 -26.75 29.67
CA LEU A 846 22.82 -26.36 30.23
C LEU A 846 22.59 -25.31 31.35
N ASP A 847 23.05 -25.60 32.56
CA ASP A 847 22.90 -24.71 33.71
C ASP A 847 23.81 -23.46 33.62
N ASN A 848 23.22 -22.32 34.00
CA ASN A 848 23.84 -21.09 34.52
C ASN A 848 25.30 -20.79 34.10
N ILE A 849 25.46 -20.09 32.97
CA ILE A 849 26.71 -19.40 32.65
C ILE A 849 26.52 -17.90 32.95
N GLY A 850 26.90 -17.48 34.17
CA GLY A 850 26.76 -16.10 34.63
C GLY A 850 27.87 -15.14 34.17
N GLY A 851 27.57 -13.84 34.18
CA GLY A 851 28.44 -12.70 33.98
C GLY A 851 28.82 -12.36 32.54
N ILE A 852 27.92 -12.48 31.55
CA ILE A 852 28.26 -12.24 30.14
C ILE A 852 27.56 -10.99 29.60
N GLY A 853 28.30 -10.15 28.86
CA GLY A 853 27.88 -9.05 28.00
C GLY A 853 28.37 -9.26 26.55
N ALA A 854 27.70 -8.64 25.58
CA ALA A 854 28.13 -8.65 24.18
C ALA A 854 29.47 -7.91 23.96
N PRO A 855 30.33 -8.34 22.99
CA PRO A 855 30.07 -9.32 21.94
C PRO A 855 30.47 -10.78 22.28
N THR A 856 29.70 -11.72 21.73
CA THR A 856 29.94 -13.17 21.77
C THR A 856 30.51 -13.69 20.45
N ARG A 857 31.35 -14.74 20.51
CA ARG A 857 31.85 -15.49 19.35
C ARG A 857 31.81 -16.98 19.66
N VAL A 858 31.50 -17.79 18.66
CA VAL A 858 31.51 -19.25 18.77
C VAL A 858 32.55 -19.80 17.80
N SER A 859 33.23 -20.88 18.19
CA SER A 859 34.21 -21.54 17.33
C SER A 859 33.52 -22.17 16.10
N PRO A 860 34.23 -22.38 14.98
CA PRO A 860 33.63 -22.95 13.76
C PRO A 860 33.04 -24.36 13.97
N ASP A 861 33.60 -25.11 14.91
CA ASP A 861 33.10 -26.41 15.36
C ASP A 861 32.12 -26.29 16.54
N ALA A 862 31.67 -25.07 16.87
CA ALA A 862 30.71 -24.74 17.93
C ALA A 862 30.84 -25.58 19.21
N SER A 863 32.08 -25.90 19.55
CA SER A 863 32.48 -26.58 20.77
C SER A 863 32.84 -25.55 21.84
N LEU A 864 33.24 -24.35 21.43
CA LEU A 864 33.66 -23.26 22.30
C LEU A 864 32.84 -22.00 22.06
N VAL A 865 32.53 -21.27 23.13
CA VAL A 865 32.02 -19.90 23.08
C VAL A 865 32.95 -18.98 23.86
N ALA A 866 33.29 -17.85 23.25
CA ALA A 866 34.00 -16.75 23.90
C ALA A 866 33.03 -15.57 24.05
N ALA A 867 32.96 -14.99 25.24
CA ALA A 867 32.06 -13.89 25.53
C ALA A 867 32.69 -12.93 26.54
N VAL A 868 32.41 -11.64 26.40
CA VAL A 868 32.89 -10.62 27.33
C VAL A 868 32.00 -10.60 28.56
N SER A 869 32.49 -10.25 29.73
CA SER A 869 31.65 -9.90 30.88
C SER A 869 31.32 -8.41 30.88
N THR A 870 30.33 -8.00 31.67
CA THR A 870 30.06 -6.56 31.92
C THR A 870 31.29 -5.79 32.40
N ASN A 871 32.31 -6.50 32.90
CA ASN A 871 33.54 -5.95 33.47
C ASN A 871 34.70 -5.97 32.44
N GLY A 872 34.41 -6.29 31.17
CA GLY A 872 35.38 -6.29 30.08
C GLY A 872 36.28 -7.52 30.00
N VAL A 873 35.98 -8.58 30.75
CA VAL A 873 36.80 -9.80 30.82
C VAL A 873 36.26 -10.85 29.85
N VAL A 874 37.09 -11.43 28.98
CA VAL A 874 36.62 -12.48 28.05
C VAL A 874 36.65 -13.83 28.75
N GLY A 875 35.50 -14.47 28.96
CA GLY A 875 35.44 -15.88 29.32
C GLY A 875 35.43 -16.79 28.10
N LEU A 876 35.96 -17.99 28.26
CA LEU A 876 35.88 -19.08 27.30
C LEU A 876 35.14 -20.25 27.94
N TRP A 877 34.13 -20.78 27.27
CA TRP A 877 33.32 -21.91 27.74
C TRP A 877 33.27 -23.02 26.70
N ASP A 878 33.20 -24.25 27.20
CA ASP A 878 32.92 -25.44 26.41
C ASP A 878 31.39 -25.63 26.33
N LEU A 879 30.84 -25.54 25.13
CA LEU A 879 29.39 -25.65 24.87
C LEU A 879 28.86 -27.08 25.04
N ARG A 880 29.72 -28.10 24.97
CA ARG A 880 29.31 -29.50 25.15
C ARG A 880 29.12 -29.86 26.62
N THR A 881 29.96 -29.30 27.49
CA THR A 881 30.00 -29.59 28.91
C THR A 881 29.38 -28.49 29.78
N GLY A 882 29.18 -27.29 29.21
CA GLY A 882 28.73 -26.09 29.93
C GLY A 882 29.79 -25.53 30.89
N ARG A 883 31.03 -26.03 30.86
CA ARG A 883 32.08 -25.61 31.79
C ARG A 883 32.84 -24.40 31.25
N ARG A 884 33.16 -23.46 32.15
CA ARG A 884 34.12 -22.39 31.87
C ARG A 884 35.52 -22.99 31.81
N LEU A 885 36.20 -22.80 30.68
CA LEU A 885 37.56 -23.27 30.45
C LEU A 885 38.59 -22.26 30.92
N GLU A 886 38.34 -20.97 30.66
CA GLU A 886 39.32 -19.91 30.92
C GLU A 886 38.67 -18.53 31.11
N GLU A 887 39.41 -17.65 31.77
CA GLU A 887 39.11 -16.23 31.93
C GLU A 887 40.32 -15.42 31.48
N LEU A 888 40.15 -14.64 30.41
CA LEU A 888 41.19 -13.82 29.82
C LEU A 888 41.13 -12.41 30.40
N SER A 889 42.12 -12.06 31.21
CA SER A 889 42.23 -10.76 31.84
C SER A 889 42.57 -9.63 30.85
N GLY A 890 41.97 -8.45 31.06
CA GLY A 890 42.15 -7.24 30.25
C GLY A 890 40.86 -6.81 29.55
N GLU A 891 40.64 -5.49 29.40
CA GLU A 891 39.47 -4.92 28.71
C GLU A 891 39.53 -5.22 27.20
N ALA A 892 39.11 -6.42 26.82
CA ALA A 892 39.12 -6.90 25.45
C ALA A 892 37.82 -7.62 25.09
N TRP A 893 37.54 -7.74 23.79
CA TRP A 893 36.42 -8.48 23.26
C TRP A 893 36.83 -9.46 22.15
N PRO A 894 36.14 -10.61 22.02
CA PRO A 894 36.48 -11.60 21.02
C PRO A 894 36.11 -11.12 19.61
N LEU A 895 37.03 -11.27 18.66
CA LEU A 895 36.81 -10.94 17.24
C LEU A 895 36.47 -12.17 16.41
N ALA A 896 37.26 -13.24 16.53
CA ALA A 896 37.10 -14.44 15.74
C ALA A 896 37.88 -15.62 16.35
N PHE A 897 37.38 -16.83 16.10
CA PHE A 897 38.15 -18.06 16.22
C PHE A 897 38.79 -18.39 14.87
N LEU A 898 40.08 -18.69 14.88
CA LEU A 898 40.89 -19.00 13.70
C LEU A 898 41.46 -20.42 13.83
N ASN A 899 42.06 -20.92 12.74
CA ASN A 899 42.72 -22.22 12.70
C ASN A 899 41.82 -23.37 13.21
N ALA A 900 40.56 -23.38 12.77
CA ALA A 900 39.52 -24.32 13.22
C ALA A 900 39.29 -24.31 14.74
N GLY A 901 39.27 -23.13 15.36
CA GLY A 901 38.99 -22.97 16.80
C GLY A 901 40.21 -23.08 17.71
N LYS A 902 41.42 -23.22 17.17
CA LYS A 902 42.66 -23.33 17.96
C LYS A 902 43.20 -21.99 18.44
N THR A 903 42.96 -20.94 17.67
CA THR A 903 43.47 -19.59 17.99
C THR A 903 42.29 -18.65 18.19
N LEU A 904 42.29 -17.88 19.28
CA LEU A 904 41.31 -16.82 19.54
C LEU A 904 41.95 -15.46 19.28
N ALA A 905 41.32 -14.66 18.41
CA ALA A 905 41.67 -13.27 18.20
C ALA A 905 40.80 -12.35 19.06
N THR A 906 41.42 -11.44 19.80
CA THR A 906 40.73 -10.46 20.68
C THR A 906 41.19 -9.04 20.40
N MET A 907 40.29 -8.06 20.51
CA MET A 907 40.61 -6.63 20.39
C MET A 907 40.42 -5.93 21.73
N SER A 908 41.37 -5.08 22.12
CA SER A 908 41.26 -4.26 23.33
C SER A 908 40.77 -2.84 23.03
N LYS A 909 40.20 -2.16 24.04
CA LYS A 909 39.90 -0.71 23.96
C LYS A 909 41.16 0.13 23.65
N ARG A 910 42.35 -0.40 23.92
CA ARG A 910 43.65 0.23 23.62
C ARG A 910 44.16 -0.08 22.20
N ARG A 911 43.27 -0.51 21.28
CA ARG A 911 43.59 -0.82 19.87
C ARG A 911 44.61 -1.95 19.72
N THR A 912 44.65 -2.86 20.68
CA THR A 912 45.56 -4.00 20.67
C THR A 912 44.81 -5.21 20.14
N LEU A 913 45.26 -5.72 19.00
CA LEU A 913 44.84 -7.00 18.45
C LEU A 913 45.77 -8.10 18.98
N THR A 914 45.20 -9.10 19.65
CA THR A 914 45.95 -10.21 20.24
C THR A 914 45.45 -11.53 19.65
N PHE A 915 46.38 -12.35 19.18
CA PHE A 915 46.14 -13.73 18.77
C PHE A 915 46.67 -14.66 19.85
N ARG A 916 45.81 -15.55 20.36
CA ARG A 916 46.14 -16.47 21.45
C ARG A 916 45.88 -17.91 21.04
N ASP A 917 46.87 -18.77 21.22
CA ASP A 917 46.68 -20.22 21.10
C ASP A 917 45.94 -20.72 22.35
N LEU A 918 44.83 -21.43 22.14
CA LEU A 918 43.96 -21.92 23.21
C LEU A 918 44.46 -23.22 23.85
N ALA A 919 45.31 -23.99 23.16
CA ALA A 919 45.87 -25.23 23.67
C ALA A 919 47.07 -24.95 24.60
N THR A 920 47.96 -24.05 24.21
CA THR A 920 49.14 -23.66 24.99
C THR A 920 48.87 -22.48 25.93
N LYS A 921 47.76 -21.78 25.74
CA LYS A 921 47.38 -20.53 26.43
C LYS A 921 48.37 -19.38 26.21
N SER A 922 49.26 -19.50 25.23
CA SER A 922 50.26 -18.47 24.92
C SER A 922 49.75 -17.43 23.93
N ILE A 923 50.24 -16.20 24.04
CA ILE A 923 50.03 -15.17 23.03
C ILE A 923 50.95 -15.48 21.83
N GLU A 924 50.37 -15.75 20.66
CA GLU A 924 51.11 -15.99 19.42
C GLU A 924 51.66 -14.70 18.83
N SER A 925 50.83 -13.65 18.80
CA SER A 925 51.20 -12.33 18.30
C SER A 925 50.29 -11.26 18.89
N GLN A 926 50.84 -10.07 19.13
CA GLN A 926 50.13 -8.91 19.64
C GLN A 926 50.56 -7.66 18.88
N THR A 927 49.58 -6.91 18.39
CA THR A 927 49.80 -5.83 17.44
C THR A 927 48.94 -4.62 17.82
N ILE A 928 49.48 -3.41 17.68
CA ILE A 928 48.75 -2.16 17.97
C ILE A 928 48.42 -1.47 16.65
N LEU A 929 47.15 -1.07 16.46
CA LEU A 929 46.72 -0.36 15.24
C LEU A 929 47.28 1.08 15.22
N GLN A 930 47.88 1.49 14.11
CA GLN A 930 48.60 2.76 13.97
C GLN A 930 47.68 3.95 13.57
N GLN A 931 46.67 4.27 14.38
CA GLN A 931 45.84 5.48 14.24
C GLN A 931 45.03 5.79 15.51
N ASP A 932 44.96 7.07 15.91
CA ASP A 932 44.26 7.52 17.12
C ASP A 932 42.73 7.55 16.97
N GLY A 933 42.03 7.23 18.06
CA GLY A 933 40.57 7.13 18.14
C GLY A 933 40.10 5.85 18.85
N GLN A 934 38.81 5.78 19.20
CA GLN A 934 38.19 4.60 19.80
C GLN A 934 37.55 3.72 18.73
N ILE A 935 37.81 2.41 18.77
CA ILE A 935 37.19 1.43 17.89
C ILE A 935 35.74 1.22 18.34
N GLN A 936 34.79 1.42 17.42
CA GLN A 936 33.35 1.22 17.70
C GLN A 936 32.87 -0.12 17.15
N TRP A 937 33.20 -0.45 15.89
CA TRP A 937 32.94 -1.75 15.30
C TRP A 937 34.23 -2.38 14.78
N SER A 938 34.32 -3.71 14.82
CA SER A 938 35.47 -4.45 14.31
C SER A 938 35.10 -5.88 13.87
N VAL A 939 35.64 -6.30 12.73
CA VAL A 939 35.53 -7.67 12.22
C VAL A 939 36.86 -8.09 11.59
N LEU A 940 37.30 -9.30 11.91
CA LEU A 940 38.51 -9.90 11.36
C LEU A 940 38.13 -10.85 10.21
N SER A 941 38.90 -10.84 9.14
CA SER A 941 38.73 -11.77 8.02
C SER A 941 38.97 -13.22 8.47
N PRO A 942 38.28 -14.22 7.88
CA PRO A 942 38.42 -15.63 8.26
C PRO A 942 39.85 -16.19 8.23
N ASP A 943 40.70 -15.68 7.33
CA ASP A 943 42.14 -16.02 7.24
C ASP A 943 43.02 -15.27 8.26
N GLY A 944 42.44 -14.37 9.05
CA GLY A 944 43.12 -13.62 10.10
C GLY A 944 44.09 -12.55 9.61
N GLN A 945 44.04 -12.16 8.34
CA GLN A 945 45.01 -11.25 7.71
C GLN A 945 44.53 -9.79 7.67
N VAL A 946 43.22 -9.56 7.58
CA VAL A 946 42.63 -8.24 7.40
C VAL A 946 41.64 -7.95 8.50
N LEU A 947 41.84 -6.83 9.21
CA LEU A 947 40.88 -6.32 10.18
C LEU A 947 40.15 -5.13 9.56
N ALA A 948 38.82 -5.16 9.54
CA ALA A 948 38.00 -4.00 9.24
C ALA A 948 37.49 -3.40 10.55
N SER A 949 37.63 -2.09 10.73
CA SER A 949 37.11 -1.38 11.90
C SER A 949 36.59 0.01 11.58
N SER A 950 35.63 0.48 12.36
CA SER A 950 35.28 1.90 12.38
C SER A 950 35.93 2.58 13.59
N ILE A 951 36.39 3.81 13.39
CA ILE A 951 37.08 4.61 14.41
C ILE A 951 36.24 5.86 14.66
N GLY A 952 35.88 6.10 15.92
CA GLY A 952 35.19 7.32 16.35
C GLY A 952 36.00 8.08 17.39
N THR A 953 35.83 9.40 17.46
CA THR A 953 36.33 10.22 18.56
C THR A 953 35.26 10.28 19.66
N SER A 954 35.65 10.18 20.93
CA SER A 954 34.73 10.07 22.08
C SER A 954 33.87 11.31 22.35
N GLN A 955 33.95 12.34 21.51
CA GLN A 955 33.22 13.61 21.62
C GLN A 955 32.34 13.94 20.40
N GLU A 956 32.37 13.14 19.33
CA GLU A 956 31.62 13.45 18.12
C GLU A 956 30.29 12.70 18.01
N SER A 957 29.28 13.41 17.51
CA SER A 957 27.97 12.86 17.19
C SER A 957 28.11 11.72 16.16
N PRO A 958 27.30 10.64 16.21
CA PRO A 958 27.35 9.49 15.29
C PRO A 958 27.10 9.81 13.80
N MET A 959 27.04 11.10 13.45
CA MET A 959 26.92 11.64 12.10
C MET A 959 28.20 12.37 11.63
N SER A 960 29.31 12.32 12.38
CA SER A 960 30.57 12.95 11.96
C SER A 960 31.22 12.23 10.77
N ALA A 961 32.04 12.94 10.00
CA ALA A 961 32.66 12.38 8.80
C ALA A 961 33.55 11.15 9.06
N ASP A 962 34.17 11.07 10.25
CA ASP A 962 35.00 9.91 10.63
C ASP A 962 34.15 8.69 11.02
N SER A 963 32.92 8.90 11.54
CA SER A 963 31.97 7.80 11.78
C SER A 963 31.46 7.12 10.50
N GLN A 964 31.68 7.75 9.33
CA GLN A 964 31.31 7.22 8.00
C GLN A 964 32.44 6.41 7.34
N ARG A 965 33.60 6.27 7.98
CA ARG A 965 34.78 5.62 7.39
C ARG A 965 35.02 4.24 8.00
N ILE A 966 35.24 3.25 7.13
CA ILE A 966 35.70 1.92 7.54
C ILE A 966 37.17 1.75 7.20
N HIS A 967 38.00 1.62 8.22
CA HIS A 967 39.44 1.44 8.10
C HIS A 967 39.76 -0.05 7.97
N LEU A 968 40.63 -0.39 7.01
CA LEU A 968 41.18 -1.72 6.84
C LEU A 968 42.63 -1.74 7.30
N TRP A 969 42.96 -2.75 8.10
CA TRP A 969 44.27 -2.93 8.71
C TRP A 969 44.85 -4.27 8.31
N ASP A 970 46.16 -4.31 8.17
CA ASP A 970 46.89 -5.56 8.19
C ASP A 970 46.93 -6.07 9.63
N ALA A 971 46.29 -7.21 9.88
CA ALA A 971 46.08 -7.73 11.23
C ALA A 971 47.37 -8.17 11.92
N ARG A 972 48.42 -8.50 11.16
CA ARG A 972 49.71 -8.93 11.71
C ARG A 972 50.60 -7.75 12.05
N THR A 973 50.64 -6.75 11.19
CA THR A 973 51.54 -5.59 11.33
C THR A 973 50.91 -4.37 11.99
N GLY A 974 49.57 -4.25 11.96
CA GLY A 974 48.84 -3.11 12.52
C GLY A 974 48.85 -1.88 11.62
N GLN A 975 49.41 -2.01 10.42
CA GLN A 975 49.51 -0.95 9.42
C GLN A 975 48.17 -0.73 8.70
N PRO A 976 47.80 0.52 8.38
CA PRO A 976 46.61 0.80 7.59
C PRO A 976 46.79 0.29 6.15
N ARG A 977 45.83 -0.49 5.66
CA ARG A 977 45.73 -0.93 4.25
C ARG A 977 44.94 0.06 3.39
N GLY A 978 43.98 0.74 3.98
CA GLY A 978 43.19 1.78 3.31
C GLY A 978 41.86 2.04 4.01
N VAL A 979 41.05 2.91 3.40
CA VAL A 979 39.77 3.37 3.96
C VAL A 979 38.67 3.19 2.92
N LEU A 980 37.54 2.64 3.35
CA LEU A 980 36.32 2.57 2.56
C LEU A 980 35.48 3.81 2.89
N GLU A 981 35.13 4.57 1.84
CA GLU A 981 34.35 5.80 1.93
C GLU A 981 33.07 5.70 1.08
N GLY A 982 32.02 6.43 1.45
CA GLY A 982 30.73 6.45 0.73
C GLY A 982 29.53 5.95 1.54
N HIS A 983 29.74 5.63 2.81
CA HIS A 983 28.69 5.33 3.78
C HIS A 983 27.98 6.61 4.22
N ALA A 984 26.66 6.57 4.34
CA ALA A 984 25.85 7.74 4.76
C ALA A 984 25.82 7.93 6.30
N GLY A 985 26.42 7.01 7.05
CA GLY A 985 26.48 6.95 8.50
C GLY A 985 27.33 5.76 8.95
N GLY A 986 27.43 5.54 10.27
CA GLY A 986 28.10 4.37 10.83
C GLY A 986 27.46 3.04 10.39
N PRO A 987 28.25 1.96 10.30
CA PRO A 987 27.76 0.65 9.87
C PRO A 987 26.91 -0.01 10.97
N ASN A 988 25.73 -0.53 10.61
CA ASN A 988 24.90 -1.37 11.48
C ASN A 988 25.45 -2.81 11.57
N ALA A 989 26.11 -3.29 10.50
CA ALA A 989 26.75 -4.61 10.46
C ALA A 989 27.96 -4.62 9.52
N LEU A 990 29.00 -5.38 9.88
CA LEU A 990 30.15 -5.70 9.02
C LEU A 990 30.41 -7.21 9.01
N VAL A 991 30.55 -7.80 7.82
CA VAL A 991 30.86 -9.23 7.69
C VAL A 991 31.73 -9.51 6.46
N PHE A 992 32.79 -10.29 6.64
CA PHE A 992 33.60 -10.81 5.53
C PHE A 992 32.96 -12.07 4.93
N SER A 993 33.14 -12.27 3.63
CA SER A 993 32.86 -13.55 2.98
C SER A 993 33.80 -14.64 3.50
N PRO A 994 33.38 -15.93 3.46
CA PRO A 994 34.20 -17.04 3.96
C PRO A 994 35.58 -17.16 3.29
N ASP A 995 35.73 -16.66 2.07
CA ASP A 995 36.98 -16.65 1.30
C ASP A 995 37.86 -15.41 1.56
N SER A 996 37.49 -14.54 2.51
CA SER A 996 38.14 -13.26 2.84
C SER A 996 38.20 -12.22 1.71
N ARG A 997 37.57 -12.45 0.54
CA ARG A 997 37.69 -11.56 -0.63
C ARG A 997 36.69 -10.41 -0.66
N THR A 998 35.50 -10.62 -0.09
CA THR A 998 34.41 -9.64 -0.12
C THR A 998 34.11 -9.17 1.29
N LEU A 999 34.10 -7.87 1.51
CA LEU A 999 33.60 -7.27 2.75
C LEU A 999 32.20 -6.71 2.49
N VAL A 1000 31.25 -7.05 3.35
CA VAL A 1000 29.90 -6.48 3.35
C VAL A 1000 29.83 -5.47 4.48
N THR A 1001 29.36 -4.27 4.16
CA THR A 1001 29.05 -3.23 5.16
C THR A 1001 27.61 -2.78 4.97
N VAL A 1002 26.86 -2.73 6.07
CA VAL A 1002 25.45 -2.35 6.07
C VAL A 1002 25.29 -0.99 6.74
N THR A 1003 24.61 -0.05 6.08
CA THR A 1003 24.28 1.28 6.63
C THR A 1003 22.80 1.56 6.40
N TRP A 1004 22.03 1.70 7.49
CA TRP A 1004 20.57 1.76 7.44
C TRP A 1004 20.01 0.60 6.60
N ASN A 1005 19.37 0.88 5.48
CA ASN A 1005 18.81 -0.12 4.57
C ASN A 1005 19.68 -0.44 3.34
N ARG A 1006 20.91 0.08 3.28
CA ARG A 1006 21.85 -0.13 2.17
C ARG A 1006 22.92 -1.14 2.54
N ILE A 1007 23.14 -2.08 1.64
CA ILE A 1007 24.16 -3.13 1.76
C ILE A 1007 25.22 -2.87 0.70
N HIS A 1008 26.44 -2.58 1.14
CA HIS A 1008 27.58 -2.30 0.27
C HIS A 1008 28.52 -3.51 0.24
N LEU A 1009 28.88 -3.96 -0.96
CA LEU A 1009 29.82 -5.06 -1.17
C LEU A 1009 31.13 -4.50 -1.71
N TRP A 1010 32.22 -4.76 -0.98
CA TRP A 1010 33.56 -4.26 -1.26
C TRP A 1010 34.48 -5.42 -1.61
N ASP A 1011 35.37 -5.21 -2.58
CA ASP A 1011 36.51 -6.08 -2.78
C ASP A 1011 37.60 -5.74 -1.75
N ALA A 1012 37.93 -6.70 -0.88
CA ALA A 1012 38.81 -6.48 0.26
C ALA A 1012 40.27 -6.22 -0.12
N ALA A 1013 40.69 -6.61 -1.34
CA ALA A 1013 42.05 -6.43 -1.83
C ALA A 1013 42.23 -5.08 -2.55
N SER A 1014 41.32 -4.75 -3.46
CA SER A 1014 41.37 -3.54 -4.28
C SER A 1014 40.68 -2.34 -3.64
N LEU A 1015 39.94 -2.54 -2.54
CA LEU A 1015 39.15 -1.53 -1.84
C LEU A 1015 38.04 -0.90 -2.68
N ARG A 1016 37.71 -1.50 -3.83
CA ARG A 1016 36.66 -1.01 -4.72
C ARG A 1016 35.30 -1.53 -4.31
N GLN A 1017 34.32 -0.64 -4.29
CA GLN A 1017 32.93 -1.02 -4.13
C GLN A 1017 32.43 -1.73 -5.39
N ARG A 1018 31.98 -2.97 -5.24
CA ARG A 1018 31.44 -3.78 -6.34
C ARG A 1018 29.98 -3.45 -6.63
N VAL A 1019 29.14 -3.51 -5.59
CA VAL A 1019 27.68 -3.37 -5.72
C VAL A 1019 27.12 -2.66 -4.48
N ILE A 1020 26.10 -1.82 -4.68
CA ILE A 1020 25.20 -1.34 -3.63
C ILE A 1020 23.82 -1.95 -3.87
N ILE A 1021 23.25 -2.53 -2.83
CA ILE A 1021 21.95 -3.18 -2.85
C ILE A 1021 21.04 -2.52 -1.81
N SER A 1022 19.80 -2.20 -2.21
CA SER A 1022 18.78 -1.65 -1.32
C SER A 1022 17.39 -2.13 -1.72
N LYS A 1023 16.81 -3.03 -0.93
CA LYS A 1023 15.44 -3.55 -1.12
C LYS A 1023 14.61 -3.56 0.17
N HIS A 1024 15.25 -3.71 1.33
CA HIS A 1024 14.58 -3.61 2.62
C HIS A 1024 13.93 -2.24 2.79
N LYS A 1025 12.73 -2.24 3.41
CA LYS A 1025 11.94 -1.03 3.63
C LYS A 1025 12.39 -0.26 4.87
N MET A 1026 13.01 -0.97 5.81
CA MET A 1026 13.58 -0.43 7.03
C MET A 1026 15.05 -0.81 7.14
N ASP A 1027 15.68 -0.41 8.23
CA ASP A 1027 17.08 -0.67 8.52
C ASP A 1027 17.36 -2.18 8.56
N VAL A 1028 18.47 -2.57 7.96
CA VAL A 1028 19.01 -3.92 8.05
C VAL A 1028 19.75 -4.02 9.38
N SER A 1029 19.31 -4.95 10.21
CA SER A 1029 19.80 -5.19 11.57
C SER A 1029 20.91 -6.24 11.60
N THR A 1030 20.90 -7.19 10.66
CA THR A 1030 21.79 -8.35 10.68
C THR A 1030 22.10 -8.89 9.28
N CYS A 1031 23.25 -9.54 9.14
CA CYS A 1031 23.63 -10.23 7.90
C CYS A 1031 24.56 -11.43 8.17
N ALA A 1032 24.44 -12.46 7.33
CA ALA A 1032 25.27 -13.66 7.41
C ALA A 1032 25.54 -14.27 6.02
N TRP A 1033 26.73 -14.82 5.83
CA TRP A 1033 27.10 -15.55 4.62
C TRP A 1033 26.79 -17.04 4.74
N SER A 1034 26.41 -17.66 3.62
CA SER A 1034 26.43 -19.10 3.50
C SER A 1034 27.88 -19.61 3.55
N PRO A 1035 28.14 -20.83 4.07
CA PRO A 1035 29.50 -21.36 4.21
C PRO A 1035 30.28 -21.46 2.88
N ASP A 1036 29.57 -21.65 1.76
CA ASP A 1036 30.15 -21.70 0.41
C ASP A 1036 30.41 -20.31 -0.20
N GLY A 1037 30.03 -19.23 0.49
CA GLY A 1037 30.22 -17.85 0.04
C GLY A 1037 29.36 -17.43 -1.15
N ARG A 1038 28.32 -18.19 -1.50
CA ARG A 1038 27.45 -17.86 -2.65
C ARG A 1038 26.26 -16.97 -2.28
N ILE A 1039 25.70 -17.19 -1.09
CA ILE A 1039 24.47 -16.56 -0.63
C ILE A 1039 24.78 -15.64 0.55
N LEU A 1040 24.28 -14.41 0.49
CA LEU A 1040 24.22 -13.50 1.64
C LEU A 1040 22.77 -13.44 2.14
N ALA A 1041 22.53 -13.65 3.42
CA ALA A 1041 21.25 -13.40 4.07
C ALA A 1041 21.28 -12.05 4.79
N THR A 1042 20.22 -11.26 4.65
CA THR A 1042 20.06 -9.99 5.39
C THR A 1042 18.70 -9.93 6.07
N GLY A 1043 18.68 -9.61 7.37
CA GLY A 1043 17.47 -9.41 8.16
C GLY A 1043 17.24 -7.93 8.43
N SER A 1044 15.98 -7.50 8.47
CA SER A 1044 15.61 -6.10 8.70
C SER A 1044 14.52 -5.95 9.76
N HIS A 1045 14.47 -4.77 10.36
CA HIS A 1045 13.37 -4.35 11.23
C HIS A 1045 12.00 -4.31 10.52
N ASP A 1046 11.94 -4.46 9.19
CA ASP A 1046 10.68 -4.63 8.47
C ASP A 1046 10.08 -6.05 8.57
N GLY A 1047 10.70 -6.94 9.36
CA GLY A 1047 10.26 -8.32 9.59
C GLY A 1047 10.58 -9.27 8.43
N THR A 1048 11.38 -8.83 7.45
CA THR A 1048 11.75 -9.62 6.28
C THR A 1048 13.22 -10.04 6.30
N ILE A 1049 13.49 -11.20 5.70
CA ILE A 1049 14.83 -11.68 5.42
C ILE A 1049 14.99 -11.79 3.91
N ILE A 1050 16.06 -11.25 3.35
CA ILE A 1050 16.35 -11.36 1.91
C ILE A 1050 17.62 -12.19 1.72
N LEU A 1051 17.52 -13.18 0.84
CA LEU A 1051 18.65 -13.98 0.37
C LEU A 1051 19.15 -13.40 -0.94
N TRP A 1052 20.46 -13.19 -1.06
CA TRP A 1052 21.11 -12.56 -2.20
C TRP A 1052 22.11 -13.51 -2.83
N ASP A 1053 22.06 -13.65 -4.15
CA ASP A 1053 23.18 -14.19 -4.92
C ASP A 1053 24.19 -13.08 -5.14
N VAL A 1054 25.34 -13.21 -4.49
CA VAL A 1054 26.37 -12.18 -4.53
C VAL A 1054 27.15 -12.18 -5.84
N SER A 1055 27.24 -13.32 -6.54
CA SER A 1055 27.89 -13.41 -7.84
C SER A 1055 27.07 -12.74 -8.93
N ALA A 1056 25.74 -12.90 -8.89
CA ALA A 1056 24.81 -12.33 -9.86
C ALA A 1056 24.29 -10.93 -9.46
N GLY A 1057 24.43 -10.53 -8.21
CA GLY A 1057 23.92 -9.27 -7.67
C GLY A 1057 22.39 -9.19 -7.65
N LYS A 1058 21.71 -10.32 -7.42
CA LYS A 1058 20.24 -10.43 -7.45
C LYS A 1058 19.70 -11.02 -6.14
N ASP A 1059 18.51 -10.61 -5.74
CA ASP A 1059 17.77 -11.30 -4.69
C ASP A 1059 17.25 -12.65 -5.19
N LEU A 1060 17.52 -13.71 -4.42
CA LEU A 1060 17.05 -15.07 -4.66
C LEU A 1060 15.65 -15.28 -4.08
N ALA A 1061 15.43 -14.80 -2.86
CA ALA A 1061 14.16 -14.97 -2.16
C ALA A 1061 13.96 -13.88 -1.10
N THR A 1062 12.70 -13.58 -0.80
CA THR A 1062 12.30 -12.79 0.36
C THR A 1062 11.47 -13.68 1.28
N LEU A 1063 12.03 -13.97 2.45
CA LEU A 1063 11.41 -14.79 3.48
C LEU A 1063 10.63 -13.88 4.44
N THR A 1064 9.37 -14.22 4.67
CA THR A 1064 8.43 -13.44 5.47
C THR A 1064 7.71 -14.36 6.46
N GLY A 1065 7.33 -13.84 7.62
CA GLY A 1065 6.57 -14.60 8.62
C GLY A 1065 6.99 -14.35 10.07
N HIS A 1066 8.03 -13.55 10.30
CA HIS A 1066 8.29 -12.95 11.60
C HIS A 1066 7.27 -11.82 11.85
N LEU A 1067 6.81 -11.69 13.09
CA LEU A 1067 5.80 -10.69 13.49
C LEU A 1067 6.44 -9.37 13.95
N GLU A 1068 7.71 -9.43 14.29
CA GLU A 1068 8.54 -8.32 14.78
C GLU A 1068 9.78 -8.17 13.89
N GLY A 1069 10.58 -7.13 14.15
CA GLY A 1069 11.85 -6.92 13.46
C GLY A 1069 12.81 -8.10 13.63
N ILE A 1070 13.56 -8.42 12.57
CA ILE A 1070 14.56 -9.50 12.63
C ILE A 1070 15.74 -9.05 13.49
N ASP A 1071 16.10 -9.82 14.50
CA ASP A 1071 17.25 -9.53 15.37
C ASP A 1071 18.53 -10.21 14.85
N ASN A 1072 18.44 -11.45 14.39
CA ASN A 1072 19.61 -12.22 13.97
C ASN A 1072 19.30 -13.24 12.85
N VAL A 1073 20.30 -13.56 12.04
CA VAL A 1073 20.27 -14.61 11.01
C VAL A 1073 21.59 -15.38 10.98
N ALA A 1074 21.54 -16.70 10.78
CA ALA A 1074 22.73 -17.56 10.71
C ALA A 1074 22.51 -18.74 9.75
N PHE A 1075 23.53 -19.13 9.00
CA PHE A 1075 23.49 -20.36 8.18
C PHE A 1075 24.03 -21.56 8.96
N SER A 1076 23.51 -22.75 8.66
CA SER A 1076 24.08 -24.01 9.12
C SER A 1076 25.45 -24.27 8.49
N PRO A 1077 26.38 -24.99 9.16
CA PRO A 1077 27.69 -25.34 8.62
C PRO A 1077 27.65 -26.07 7.28
N ASP A 1078 26.60 -26.85 7.03
CA ASP A 1078 26.39 -27.55 5.74
C ASP A 1078 25.74 -26.67 4.66
N GLY A 1079 25.36 -25.43 4.99
CA GLY A 1079 24.74 -24.46 4.09
C GLY A 1079 23.30 -24.78 3.67
N ARG A 1080 22.68 -25.83 4.23
CA ARG A 1080 21.33 -26.27 3.81
C ARG A 1080 20.20 -25.58 4.54
N THR A 1081 20.48 -25.04 5.73
CA THR A 1081 19.49 -24.43 6.62
C THR A 1081 19.91 -22.99 6.96
N LEU A 1082 18.94 -22.09 7.02
CA LEU A 1082 19.10 -20.75 7.57
C LEU A 1082 18.25 -20.66 8.85
N ALA A 1083 18.81 -20.17 9.94
CA ALA A 1083 18.07 -19.78 11.13
C ALA A 1083 17.88 -18.26 11.18
N SER A 1084 16.75 -17.80 11.69
CA SER A 1084 16.48 -16.40 11.98
C SER A 1084 15.69 -16.25 13.28
N CYS A 1085 15.80 -15.12 13.96
CA CYS A 1085 14.98 -14.83 15.13
C CYS A 1085 14.52 -13.38 15.16
N ASP A 1086 13.35 -13.16 15.74
CA ASP A 1086 12.86 -11.85 16.19
C ASP A 1086 12.86 -11.81 17.72
N SER A 1087 12.04 -10.98 18.38
CA SER A 1087 11.99 -10.90 19.85
C SER A 1087 11.28 -12.10 20.53
N ARG A 1088 10.54 -12.92 19.77
CA ARG A 1088 9.63 -13.97 20.27
C ARG A 1088 9.87 -15.35 19.63
N ILE A 1089 10.28 -15.36 18.37
CA ILE A 1089 10.20 -16.52 17.49
C ILE A 1089 11.55 -16.76 16.80
N LEU A 1090 11.98 -18.03 16.77
CA LEU A 1090 13.11 -18.52 15.99
C LEU A 1090 12.60 -19.33 14.79
N LYS A 1091 12.92 -18.97 13.56
CA LYS A 1091 12.59 -19.72 12.35
C LYS A 1091 13.79 -20.45 11.76
N LEU A 1092 13.55 -21.63 11.20
CA LEU A 1092 14.47 -22.40 10.36
C LEU A 1092 13.91 -22.43 8.94
N TRP A 1093 14.76 -22.18 7.96
CA TRP A 1093 14.40 -22.10 6.55
C TRP A 1093 15.29 -23.02 5.73
N SER A 1094 14.69 -23.63 4.71
CA SER A 1094 15.42 -24.41 3.73
C SER A 1094 16.10 -23.46 2.76
N VAL A 1095 17.42 -23.52 2.64
CA VAL A 1095 18.17 -22.70 1.68
C VAL A 1095 17.93 -23.16 0.25
N ALA A 1096 17.60 -24.45 0.04
CA ALA A 1096 17.33 -24.99 -1.28
C ALA A 1096 15.93 -24.63 -1.81
N THR A 1097 14.91 -24.55 -0.93
CA THR A 1097 13.52 -24.32 -1.34
C THR A 1097 12.96 -22.96 -0.92
N TYR A 1098 13.68 -22.23 -0.08
CA TYR A 1098 13.28 -20.95 0.53
C TYR A 1098 11.98 -21.02 1.33
N ARG A 1099 11.65 -22.22 1.83
CA ARG A 1099 10.45 -22.46 2.64
C ARG A 1099 10.81 -22.55 4.12
N ASP A 1100 9.87 -22.09 4.93
CA ASP A 1100 9.84 -22.32 6.36
C ASP A 1100 9.86 -23.83 6.62
N MET A 1101 10.79 -24.26 7.47
CA MET A 1101 10.95 -25.63 7.93
C MET A 1101 10.51 -25.76 9.39
N ALA A 1102 10.90 -24.79 10.22
CA ALA A 1102 10.53 -24.73 11.61
C ALA A 1102 10.32 -23.30 12.12
N THR A 1103 9.49 -23.07 13.13
CA THR A 1103 9.21 -21.81 13.84
C THR A 1103 9.03 -22.05 15.34
N ILE A 1104 10.08 -21.90 16.12
CA ILE A 1104 10.04 -22.12 17.56
C ILE A 1104 9.64 -20.82 18.24
N ASP A 1105 8.43 -20.77 18.80
CA ASP A 1105 8.04 -19.73 19.78
C ASP A 1105 8.74 -20.07 21.09
N TYR A 1106 9.65 -19.21 21.52
CA TYR A 1106 10.38 -19.42 22.77
C TYR A 1106 9.87 -18.55 23.93
N GLU A 1107 8.85 -17.71 23.71
CA GLU A 1107 8.17 -16.95 24.77
C GLU A 1107 7.39 -17.90 25.68
N THR A 1108 6.81 -18.97 25.13
CA THR A 1108 5.96 -19.93 25.85
C THR A 1108 6.73 -21.06 26.58
N THR A 1109 8.00 -21.27 26.23
CA THR A 1109 8.94 -22.10 27.03
C THR A 1109 9.46 -21.40 28.29
N ARG A 1110 9.06 -20.16 28.56
CA ARG A 1110 9.68 -19.30 29.58
C ARG A 1110 8.70 -18.92 30.68
N GLY A 1111 8.93 -19.48 31.85
CA GLY A 1111 8.40 -18.94 33.10
C GLY A 1111 9.14 -17.70 33.62
N GLU A 1112 10.23 -17.22 33.00
CA GLU A 1112 11.04 -16.15 33.64
C GLU A 1112 12.03 -15.33 32.77
N VAL A 1113 12.00 -15.42 31.43
CA VAL A 1113 13.09 -14.82 30.60
C VAL A 1113 12.60 -13.74 29.61
N ALA A 1114 12.67 -12.47 30.01
CA ALA A 1114 12.40 -11.31 29.15
C ALA A 1114 13.55 -11.08 28.15
N PHE A 1115 13.24 -10.85 26.89
CA PHE A 1115 14.23 -10.47 25.87
C PHE A 1115 14.76 -9.06 26.17
N SER A 1116 16.07 -8.92 26.39
CA SER A 1116 16.74 -7.63 26.27
C SER A 1116 16.89 -7.33 24.78
N GLN A 1117 16.36 -6.19 24.33
CA GLN A 1117 16.35 -5.70 22.95
C GLN A 1117 17.75 -5.51 22.32
N THR A 1118 18.83 -5.99 22.92
CA THR A 1118 20.16 -5.50 22.56
C THR A 1118 21.15 -6.52 21.98
N HIS A 1119 21.20 -7.82 22.32
CA HIS A 1119 22.35 -8.63 21.85
C HIS A 1119 22.19 -10.18 21.73
N GLY A 1120 21.04 -10.71 21.31
CA GLY A 1120 20.89 -12.15 21.06
C GLY A 1120 21.71 -12.64 19.85
N GLN A 1121 22.45 -13.75 19.97
CA GLN A 1121 23.18 -14.37 18.85
C GLN A 1121 22.62 -15.75 18.49
N LEU A 1122 22.31 -15.95 17.20
CA LEU A 1122 21.99 -17.27 16.64
C LEU A 1122 23.25 -17.95 16.13
N VAL A 1123 23.44 -19.21 16.51
CA VAL A 1123 24.59 -20.01 16.09
C VAL A 1123 24.17 -21.44 15.80
N PHE A 1124 24.84 -22.10 14.87
CA PHE A 1124 24.68 -23.54 14.64
C PHE A 1124 25.84 -24.32 15.26
N SER A 1125 25.53 -25.46 15.88
CA SER A 1125 26.50 -26.48 16.26
C SER A 1125 26.93 -27.32 15.04
N PRO A 1126 28.02 -28.12 15.12
CA PRO A 1126 28.47 -28.95 13.99
C PRO A 1126 27.49 -30.04 13.60
N ASP A 1127 26.67 -30.49 14.55
CA ASP A 1127 25.58 -31.43 14.33
C ASP A 1127 24.30 -30.73 13.83
N ASN A 1128 24.42 -29.50 13.30
CA ASN A 1128 23.36 -28.69 12.72
C ASN A 1128 22.21 -28.37 13.68
N ARG A 1129 22.47 -28.26 14.99
CA ARG A 1129 21.48 -27.78 15.95
C ARG A 1129 21.61 -26.28 16.08
N VAL A 1130 20.49 -25.60 16.25
CA VAL A 1130 20.51 -24.15 16.49
C VAL A 1130 20.63 -23.90 17.97
N LEU A 1131 21.60 -23.08 18.32
CA LEU A 1131 21.83 -22.52 19.63
C LEU A 1131 21.45 -21.05 19.56
N LEU A 1132 20.41 -20.68 20.30
CA LEU A 1132 20.12 -19.27 20.57
C LEU A 1132 20.82 -18.91 21.88
N LEU A 1133 21.72 -17.92 21.80
CA LEU A 1133 22.45 -17.38 22.92
C LEU A 1133 21.82 -16.06 23.34
N THR A 1134 21.22 -16.00 24.54
CA THR A 1134 20.60 -14.78 25.07
C THR A 1134 21.26 -14.33 26.36
N GLU A 1135 21.39 -13.02 26.55
CA GLU A 1135 21.84 -12.40 27.79
C GLU A 1135 20.62 -11.92 28.60
N GLN A 1136 20.26 -12.63 29.67
CA GLN A 1136 19.24 -12.16 30.62
C GLN A 1136 19.83 -12.07 32.03
N GLY A 1137 19.83 -10.87 32.62
CA GLY A 1137 20.32 -10.67 33.99
C GLY A 1137 21.78 -11.07 34.20
N GLY A 1138 22.60 -11.02 33.12
CA GLY A 1138 23.96 -11.52 33.12
C GLY A 1138 24.08 -13.03 32.97
N ARG A 1139 23.04 -13.78 32.59
CA ARG A 1139 23.10 -15.22 32.31
C ARG A 1139 23.08 -15.48 30.80
N LEU A 1140 23.96 -16.36 30.33
CA LEU A 1140 23.95 -16.88 28.95
C LEU A 1140 23.13 -18.18 28.93
N ASP A 1141 21.96 -18.12 28.30
CA ASP A 1141 21.15 -19.29 28.04
C ASP A 1141 21.39 -19.79 26.62
N ALA A 1142 21.67 -21.09 26.49
CA ALA A 1142 21.77 -21.78 25.21
C ALA A 1142 20.51 -22.62 25.01
N LEU A 1143 19.61 -22.15 24.16
CA LEU A 1143 18.42 -22.90 23.77
C LEU A 1143 18.76 -23.79 22.56
N ARG A 1144 18.57 -25.11 22.72
CA ARG A 1144 18.79 -26.08 21.65
C ARG A 1144 17.51 -26.27 20.84
N ALA A 1145 17.55 -25.91 19.56
CA ALA A 1145 16.56 -26.33 18.58
C ALA A 1145 16.93 -27.71 17.98
N PRO A 1146 15.94 -28.53 17.57
CA PRO A 1146 16.19 -29.77 16.85
C PRO A 1146 16.90 -29.51 15.52
N SER A 1147 17.79 -30.43 15.12
CA SER A 1147 18.48 -30.32 13.83
C SER A 1147 17.54 -30.63 12.66
N PHE A 1148 17.92 -30.21 11.44
CA PHE A 1148 17.15 -30.55 10.24
C PHE A 1148 16.95 -32.06 10.06
N THR A 1149 17.97 -32.86 10.33
CA THR A 1149 17.89 -34.33 10.25
C THR A 1149 16.98 -34.93 11.32
N GLU A 1150 16.94 -34.35 12.52
CA GLU A 1150 15.99 -34.74 13.58
C GLU A 1150 14.54 -34.44 13.16
N ILE A 1151 14.31 -33.34 12.42
CA ILE A 1151 12.99 -32.96 11.89
C ILE A 1151 12.58 -33.87 10.71
N GLU A 1152 13.46 -34.12 9.73
CA GLU A 1152 13.17 -34.99 8.57
C GLU A 1152 12.96 -36.46 8.96
N SER A 1153 13.78 -36.98 9.87
CA SER A 1153 13.63 -38.38 10.33
C SER A 1153 12.32 -38.62 11.08
N ALA A 1154 11.78 -37.58 11.74
CA ALA A 1154 10.48 -37.63 12.40
C ALA A 1154 9.28 -37.57 11.42
N ASP A 1155 9.51 -37.16 10.16
CA ASP A 1155 8.52 -37.08 9.07
C ASP A 1155 8.56 -38.31 8.15
N ASN A 1156 9.69 -39.01 8.04
CA ASN A 1156 9.86 -40.20 7.20
C ASN A 1156 9.32 -41.52 7.81
N GLY A 1157 8.85 -41.49 9.05
CA GLY A 1157 8.14 -42.62 9.67
C GLY A 1157 6.67 -42.66 9.29
N ARG A 1158 6.37 -43.15 8.08
CA ARG A 1158 5.00 -43.47 7.61
C ARG A 1158 4.28 -44.45 8.52
#